data_AF-A0A935YN92-F1
#
_entry.id   AF-A0A935YN92-F1
#
_cell.length_a   1.000
_cell.length_b   1.000
_cell.length_c   1.000
_cell.angle_alpha   90.00
_cell.angle_beta   90.00
_cell.angle_gamma   90.00
#
_symmetry.space_group_name_H-M   'P 1'
#
loop_
_entity.id
_entity.type
_entity.pdbx_description
1 polymer ?
#
loop_
_entity_poly.entity_id
_entity_poly.type
_entity_poly.pdbx_seq_one_letter_code
_entity_poly.pdbx_strand_id
1 'polypeptide(L)'
;MTLLTVDRDQLLDTAGLPVRAEVSTIVRALDRLLTVAGYYAADHEQYLRASEAACAAMTAAMHPLPSVAFEVSASGLVVDGTTIEPRQKAARQIHDLLVTLDIARLSVSARLTAADLRRTLAALQAHRQARLHAQSFRTLTIADLPPTVSADSCRVREYTPSTGTRDGGGDEIDGLLGSWSESTGPAPAAGSLPAGFPRELMAMLASAAKNQAGDVADDESTAGACITEDELAEIRAGVERLLQRDPGARAITALMDLARRALEFSGDPDKARLVFGQLRRRLDGEDREPAAGTVQHREAALGAAELTRRIAELAARPEPLAEPLASARRDQLAIGFHLLGAGGPDHASAAAGALLADVCGSPELGAVEAAALAEAMQDLARRGLAAEIDHAMPPLLARLRVARPDLLVHVWNGLDPQLEAPALALLWPHLVNDLALGLEPATEPAAARCCQLAGALDLEAALRLAPRFLSLPGAARTTVSDQAFLVPPLRARGMHAVLLQGAASARHGLRLWRELQHRPPDRLTRLVIAAFAGNEAADVGLLQTIIREAGTPRPSAAFGGFAAALLTDALEALPRKRRTEAWTAEAVAWLAANAPARANELLRRVARERSWLLLPSWPKPCRTAARAMPSTPAGPKEP
;
A
#
# COMPACT_ATOMS: atom_id res chain seq x y z
N MET A 1 -3.69 22.14 -33.65
CA MET A 1 -3.13 21.85 -32.31
C MET A 1 -1.65 22.22 -32.33
N THR A 2 -1.33 23.42 -31.87
CA THR A 2 0.07 23.85 -31.72
C THR A 2 0.62 23.14 -30.49
N LEU A 3 1.53 22.18 -30.69
CA LEU A 3 2.26 21.55 -29.58
C LEU A 3 3.13 22.63 -28.95
N LEU A 4 2.64 23.23 -27.87
CA LEU A 4 3.47 24.05 -27.00
C LEU A 4 4.60 23.16 -26.51
N THR A 5 5.84 23.46 -26.89
CA THR A 5 7.03 22.88 -26.28
C THR A 5 7.05 23.34 -24.82
N VAL A 6 6.42 22.54 -23.95
CA VAL A 6 6.48 22.72 -22.50
C VAL A 6 7.95 22.62 -22.13
N ASP A 7 8.49 23.68 -21.56
CA ASP A 7 9.83 23.67 -21.00
C ASP A 7 9.87 22.53 -19.96
N ARG A 8 10.79 21.58 -20.14
CA ARG A 8 10.93 20.43 -19.21
C ARG A 8 11.23 20.88 -17.79
N ASP A 9 11.69 22.12 -17.66
CA ASP A 9 11.94 22.80 -16.41
C ASP A 9 10.76 23.69 -15.98
N GLN A 10 9.53 23.47 -16.42
CA GLN A 10 8.35 24.14 -15.86
C GLN A 10 7.70 23.28 -14.77
N LEU A 11 7.39 23.88 -13.61
CA LEU A 11 6.58 23.18 -12.62
C LEU A 11 5.10 23.25 -13.02
N LEU A 12 4.42 22.11 -12.95
CA LEU A 12 3.00 21.98 -13.29
C LEU A 12 2.17 21.69 -12.04
N ASP A 13 0.96 22.21 -11.98
CA ASP A 13 -0.01 21.83 -10.96
C ASP A 13 -0.64 20.46 -11.29
N THR A 14 -1.55 19.98 -10.44
CA THR A 14 -2.25 18.71 -10.66
C THR A 14 -3.19 18.73 -11.87
N ALA A 15 -3.52 19.89 -12.42
CA ALA A 15 -4.29 20.04 -13.66
C ALA A 15 -3.38 20.10 -14.91
N GLY A 16 -2.06 20.01 -14.74
CA GLY A 16 -1.07 20.11 -15.81
C GLY A 16 -0.83 21.55 -16.28
N LEU A 17 -1.30 22.55 -15.54
CA LEU A 17 -1.08 23.96 -15.84
C LEU A 17 0.22 24.44 -15.19
N PRO A 18 0.94 25.39 -15.81
CA PRO A 18 2.09 26.03 -15.18
C PRO A 18 1.78 26.62 -13.81
N VAL A 19 2.58 26.23 -12.81
CA VAL A 19 2.56 26.83 -11.48
C VAL A 19 3.03 28.28 -11.57
N ARG A 20 2.45 29.16 -10.74
CA ARG A 20 2.85 30.56 -10.59
C ARG A 20 4.37 30.72 -10.45
N ALA A 21 4.93 31.74 -11.09
CA ALA A 21 6.38 31.94 -11.17
C ALA A 21 7.03 32.10 -9.78
N GLU A 22 6.32 32.74 -8.84
CA GLU A 22 6.77 32.93 -7.46
C GLU A 22 6.91 31.59 -6.73
N VAL A 23 5.84 30.79 -6.77
CA VAL A 23 5.80 29.45 -6.17
C VAL A 23 6.86 28.53 -6.80
N SER A 24 6.98 28.59 -8.13
CA SER A 24 7.98 27.80 -8.85
C SER A 24 9.41 28.17 -8.42
N THR A 25 9.69 29.46 -8.24
CA THR A 25 10.99 29.96 -7.77
C THR A 25 11.29 29.49 -6.35
N ILE A 26 10.31 29.57 -5.44
CA ILE A 26 10.43 29.13 -4.05
C ILE A 26 10.75 27.63 -3.98
N VAL A 27 9.96 26.79 -4.67
CA VAL A 27 10.11 25.32 -4.66
C VAL A 27 11.45 24.90 -5.24
N ARG A 28 11.88 25.54 -6.33
CA ARG A 28 13.19 25.25 -6.97
C ARG A 28 14.37 25.69 -6.11
N ALA A 29 14.27 26.83 -5.45
CA ALA A 29 15.31 27.30 -4.53
C ALA A 29 15.51 26.28 -3.40
N LEU A 30 14.42 25.76 -2.83
CA LEU A 30 14.47 24.78 -1.76
C LEU A 30 14.97 23.40 -2.24
N ASP A 31 14.53 22.89 -3.41
CA ASP A 31 15.03 21.64 -4.01
C ASP A 31 16.55 21.70 -4.28
N ARG A 32 17.04 22.82 -4.83
CA ARG A 32 18.47 23.01 -5.05
C ARG A 32 19.25 22.97 -3.74
N LEU A 33 18.75 23.66 -2.71
CA LEU A 33 19.40 23.66 -1.41
C LEU A 33 19.39 22.27 -0.75
N LEU A 34 18.27 21.55 -0.81
CA LEU A 34 18.17 20.16 -0.33
C LEU A 34 19.13 19.22 -1.07
N THR A 35 19.27 19.40 -2.39
CA THR A 35 20.22 18.65 -3.20
C THR A 35 21.65 18.93 -2.74
N VAL A 36 22.06 20.20 -2.57
CA VAL A 36 23.41 20.57 -2.10
C VAL A 36 23.66 20.05 -0.67
N ALA A 37 22.66 20.12 0.21
CA ALA A 37 22.73 19.61 1.58
C ALA A 37 23.02 18.10 1.66
N GLY A 38 22.65 17.34 0.61
CA GLY A 38 22.96 15.92 0.51
C GLY A 38 24.43 15.61 0.20
N TYR A 39 25.18 16.57 -0.33
CA TYR A 39 26.58 16.39 -0.76
C TYR A 39 27.60 17.10 0.14
N TYR A 40 27.22 18.17 0.82
CA TYR A 40 28.13 19.03 1.57
C TYR A 40 27.69 19.20 3.02
N ALA A 41 28.67 19.29 3.92
CA ALA A 41 28.43 19.59 5.33
C ALA A 41 27.89 21.03 5.51
N ALA A 42 27.21 21.27 6.63
CA ALA A 42 26.52 22.54 6.90
C ALA A 42 27.46 23.76 7.01
N ASP A 43 28.74 23.54 7.30
CA ASP A 43 29.80 24.54 7.38
C ASP A 43 30.60 24.70 6.06
N HIS A 44 30.33 23.86 5.06
CA HIS A 44 31.02 23.89 3.78
C HIS A 44 30.64 25.14 2.97
N GLU A 45 31.63 25.80 2.35
CA GLU A 45 31.44 27.07 1.62
C GLU A 45 30.37 26.98 0.52
N GLN A 46 30.30 25.87 -0.21
CA GLN A 46 29.27 25.68 -1.24
C GLN A 46 27.85 25.60 -0.67
N TYR A 47 27.68 25.00 0.51
CA TYR A 47 26.40 24.95 1.19
C TYR A 47 25.99 26.34 1.71
N LEU A 48 26.95 27.10 2.25
CA LEU A 48 26.73 28.50 2.66
C LEU A 48 26.26 29.36 1.49
N ARG A 49 26.98 29.34 0.36
CA ARG A 49 26.60 30.07 -0.87
C ARG A 49 25.23 29.64 -1.41
N ALA A 50 24.95 28.33 -1.43
CA ALA A 50 23.66 27.81 -1.87
C ALA A 50 22.51 28.29 -0.95
N SER A 51 22.75 28.35 0.36
CA SER A 51 21.76 28.83 1.33
C SER A 51 21.46 30.32 1.18
N GLU A 52 22.48 31.15 0.90
CA GLU A 52 22.31 32.57 0.62
C GLU A 52 21.51 32.80 -0.66
N ALA A 53 21.86 32.09 -1.74
CA ALA A 53 21.16 32.17 -3.01
C ALA A 53 19.70 31.72 -2.89
N ALA A 54 19.45 30.61 -2.18
CA ALA A 54 18.10 30.10 -1.96
C ALA A 54 17.26 31.08 -1.11
N CYS A 55 17.82 31.60 -0.02
CA CYS A 55 17.16 32.58 0.84
C CYS A 55 16.79 33.86 0.07
N ALA A 56 17.72 34.38 -0.73
CA ALA A 56 17.48 35.57 -1.55
C ALA A 56 16.36 35.32 -2.58
N ALA A 57 16.38 34.18 -3.27
CA ALA A 57 15.36 33.81 -4.25
C ALA A 57 13.97 33.63 -3.59
N MET A 58 13.91 32.95 -2.44
CA MET A 58 12.65 32.76 -1.70
C MET A 58 12.10 34.09 -1.21
N THR A 59 12.94 34.94 -0.60
CA THR A 59 12.50 36.24 -0.05
C THR A 59 12.01 37.18 -1.15
N ALA A 60 12.68 37.21 -2.29
CA ALA A 60 12.25 37.98 -3.45
C ALA A 60 10.92 37.47 -4.02
N ALA A 61 10.76 36.15 -4.15
CA ALA A 61 9.54 35.54 -4.68
C ALA A 61 8.35 35.60 -3.71
N MET A 62 8.59 35.63 -2.40
CA MET A 62 7.53 35.78 -1.40
C MET A 62 6.90 37.18 -1.46
N HIS A 63 7.61 38.24 -1.84
CA HIS A 63 7.05 39.60 -1.81
C HIS A 63 5.85 39.75 -2.77
N PRO A 64 4.65 40.14 -2.29
CA PRO A 64 4.36 40.87 -1.04
C PRO A 64 3.83 40.02 0.14
N LEU A 65 3.80 38.69 0.03
CA LEU A 65 3.30 37.78 1.05
C LEU A 65 4.17 37.83 2.32
N PRO A 66 3.58 37.91 3.52
CA PRO A 66 4.32 37.92 4.78
C PRO A 66 4.92 36.55 5.13
N SER A 67 4.38 35.48 4.56
CA SER A 67 4.84 34.09 4.73
C SER A 67 4.32 33.21 3.60
N VAL A 68 5.02 32.11 3.33
CA VAL A 68 4.57 31.01 2.46
C VAL A 68 4.41 29.74 3.28
N ALA A 69 3.32 29.00 3.04
CA ALA A 69 3.08 27.70 3.66
C ALA A 69 3.32 26.57 2.64
N PHE A 70 4.01 25.52 3.09
CA PHE A 70 4.16 24.24 2.39
C PHE A 70 3.31 23.21 3.14
N GLU A 71 2.27 22.70 2.50
CA GLU A 71 1.35 21.72 3.09
C GLU A 71 1.42 20.40 2.32
N VAL A 72 1.32 19.30 3.06
CA VAL A 72 1.24 17.96 2.49
C VAL A 72 -0.24 17.60 2.30
N SER A 73 -0.64 17.30 1.08
CA SER A 73 -1.99 16.79 0.76
C SER A 73 -1.92 15.41 0.09
N ALA A 74 -3.06 14.73 0.00
CA ALA A 74 -3.15 13.45 -0.71
C ALA A 74 -2.82 13.57 -2.22
N SER A 75 -2.97 14.76 -2.80
CA SER A 75 -2.74 15.04 -4.21
C SER A 75 -1.35 15.61 -4.52
N GLY A 76 -0.59 16.05 -3.52
CA GLY A 76 0.77 16.54 -3.70
C GLY A 76 1.26 17.52 -2.65
N LEU A 77 2.19 18.38 -3.06
CA LEU A 77 2.70 19.49 -2.25
C LEU A 77 1.89 20.74 -2.54
N VAL A 78 1.19 21.27 -1.55
CA VAL A 78 0.45 22.54 -1.68
C VAL A 78 1.36 23.67 -1.22
N VAL A 79 1.55 24.67 -2.08
CA VAL A 79 2.36 25.87 -1.77
C VAL A 79 1.55 27.10 -2.13
N ASP A 80 1.23 27.92 -1.14
CA ASP A 80 0.37 29.12 -1.30
C ASP A 80 -0.94 28.80 -2.05
N GLY A 81 -1.63 27.74 -1.61
CA GLY A 81 -2.88 27.25 -2.23
C GLY A 81 -2.72 26.55 -3.59
N THR A 82 -1.52 26.51 -4.18
CA THR A 82 -1.28 25.81 -5.45
C THR A 82 -0.81 24.38 -5.21
N THR A 83 -1.54 23.38 -5.69
CA THR A 83 -1.17 21.96 -5.54
C THR A 83 -0.23 21.52 -6.67
N ILE A 84 1.00 21.16 -6.33
CA ILE A 84 2.04 20.74 -7.28
C ILE A 84 2.12 19.22 -7.31
N GLU A 85 2.13 18.62 -8.51
CA GLU A 85 2.16 17.16 -8.67
C GLU A 85 3.47 16.57 -8.09
N PRO A 86 3.39 15.54 -7.21
CA PRO A 86 4.55 14.98 -6.52
C PRO A 86 5.48 14.17 -7.43
N ARG A 87 5.13 13.97 -8.71
CA ARG A 87 6.02 13.34 -9.70
C ARG A 87 7.19 14.24 -10.11
N GLN A 88 7.03 15.55 -9.95
CA GLN A 88 8.05 16.52 -10.31
C GLN A 88 9.13 16.54 -9.23
N LYS A 89 10.40 16.37 -9.64
CA LYS A 89 11.53 16.16 -8.73
C LYS A 89 11.57 17.18 -7.58
N ALA A 90 11.37 18.46 -7.89
CA ALA A 90 11.49 19.54 -6.91
C ALA A 90 10.40 19.48 -5.83
N ALA A 91 9.15 19.25 -6.21
CA ALA A 91 8.05 19.09 -5.25
C ALA A 91 8.20 17.79 -4.44
N ARG A 92 8.62 16.70 -5.10
CA ARG A 92 8.79 15.39 -4.47
C ARG A 92 9.77 15.41 -3.31
N GLN A 93 10.94 16.04 -3.47
CA GLN A 93 11.94 16.06 -2.40
C GLN A 93 11.44 16.75 -1.13
N ILE A 94 10.70 17.86 -1.29
CA ILE A 94 10.13 18.61 -0.17
C ILE A 94 8.98 17.81 0.44
N HIS A 95 8.07 17.30 -0.39
CA HIS A 95 6.96 16.46 0.05
C HIS A 95 7.45 15.24 0.86
N ASP A 96 8.41 14.47 0.33
CA ASP A 96 8.96 13.30 1.00
C ASP A 96 9.63 13.66 2.32
N LEU A 97 10.29 14.82 2.40
CA LEU A 97 10.87 15.32 3.64
C LEU A 97 9.79 15.60 4.69
N LEU A 98 8.74 16.33 4.34
CA LEU A 98 7.65 16.68 5.27
C LEU A 98 6.85 15.45 5.71
N VAL A 99 6.51 14.54 4.78
CA VAL A 99 5.83 13.27 5.07
C VAL A 99 6.66 12.40 6.00
N THR A 100 7.97 12.25 5.71
CA THR A 100 8.87 11.46 6.57
C THR A 100 8.96 12.06 7.96
N LEU A 101 8.75 13.36 8.13
CA LEU A 101 8.80 14.03 9.43
C LEU A 101 7.44 14.17 10.11
N ASP A 102 6.36 13.70 9.47
CA ASP A 102 4.98 13.87 9.94
C ASP A 102 4.61 15.36 10.16
N ILE A 103 5.10 16.22 9.28
CA ILE A 103 4.80 17.65 9.25
C ILE A 103 3.65 17.87 8.25
N ALA A 104 2.51 18.34 8.75
CA ALA A 104 1.36 18.68 7.92
C ALA A 104 1.62 19.96 7.14
N ARG A 105 2.17 20.96 7.83
CA ARG A 105 2.39 22.31 7.32
C ARG A 105 3.72 22.87 7.82
N LEU A 106 4.52 23.39 6.91
CA LEU A 106 5.72 24.17 7.21
C LEU A 106 5.51 25.60 6.71
N SER A 107 5.45 26.58 7.62
CA SER A 107 5.29 27.99 7.26
C SER A 107 6.61 28.73 7.39
N VAL A 108 6.97 29.50 6.36
CA VAL A 108 8.22 30.25 6.25
C VAL A 108 7.91 31.73 6.10
N SER A 109 8.41 32.56 7.02
CA SER A 109 8.23 34.02 7.01
C SER A 109 9.08 34.70 5.93
N ALA A 110 8.58 35.81 5.38
CA ALA A 110 9.34 36.70 4.50
C ALA A 110 10.55 37.37 5.20
N ARG A 111 10.66 37.27 6.54
CA ARG A 111 11.83 37.73 7.32
C ARG A 111 12.95 36.70 7.42
N LEU A 112 12.84 35.58 6.69
CA LEU A 112 13.82 34.49 6.69
C LEU A 112 15.22 35.01 6.35
N THR A 113 16.22 34.64 7.16
CA THR A 113 17.64 34.83 6.82
C THR A 113 18.27 33.52 6.31
N ALA A 114 19.42 33.61 5.64
CA ALA A 114 20.14 32.42 5.19
C ALA A 114 20.56 31.52 6.38
N ALA A 115 20.84 32.12 7.54
CA ALA A 115 21.13 31.38 8.77
C ALA A 115 19.91 30.60 9.27
N ASP A 116 18.73 31.22 9.26
CA ASP A 116 17.47 30.56 9.63
C ASP A 116 17.15 29.40 8.70
N LEU A 117 17.33 29.57 7.39
CA LEU A 117 17.10 28.53 6.40
C LEU A 117 18.04 27.32 6.61
N ARG A 118 19.33 27.56 6.89
CA ARG A 118 20.28 26.49 7.23
C ARG A 118 19.91 25.77 8.52
N ARG A 119 19.58 26.53 9.59
CA ARG A 119 19.18 25.96 10.88
C ARG A 119 17.93 25.09 10.74
N THR A 120 16.95 25.56 9.97
CA THR A 120 15.73 24.82 9.64
C THR A 120 16.06 23.51 8.95
N LEU A 121 16.85 23.52 7.87
CA LEU A 121 17.19 22.30 7.14
C LEU A 121 18.02 21.32 7.96
N ALA A 122 18.97 21.82 8.77
CA ALA A 122 19.75 20.99 9.67
C ALA A 122 18.84 20.29 10.70
N ALA A 123 17.88 21.01 11.29
CA ALA A 123 16.89 20.43 12.20
C ALA A 123 16.05 19.35 11.50
N LEU A 124 15.46 19.66 10.34
CA LEU A 124 14.65 18.70 9.57
C LEU A 124 15.44 17.44 9.19
N GLN A 125 16.70 17.59 8.74
CA GLN A 125 17.55 16.45 8.38
C GLN A 125 17.96 15.61 9.58
N ALA A 126 18.34 16.24 10.69
CA ALA A 126 18.68 15.53 11.93
C ALA A 126 17.49 14.69 12.43
N HIS A 127 16.28 15.27 12.43
CA HIS A 127 15.07 14.54 12.79
C HIS A 127 14.74 13.42 11.79
N ARG A 128 15.00 13.62 10.50
CA ARG A 128 14.79 12.58 9.47
C ARG A 128 15.72 11.39 9.70
N GLN A 129 17.00 11.65 9.96
CA GLN A 129 17.98 10.62 10.28
C GLN A 129 17.61 9.88 11.58
N ALA A 130 17.25 10.62 12.63
CA ALA A 130 16.81 10.03 13.89
C ALA A 130 15.59 9.10 13.69
N ARG A 131 14.62 9.50 12.85
CA ARG A 131 13.44 8.67 12.56
C ARG A 131 13.76 7.43 11.74
N LEU A 132 14.66 7.51 10.75
CA LEU A 132 15.11 6.33 9.99
C LEU A 132 15.78 5.27 10.88
N HIS A 133 16.31 5.67 12.03
CA HIS A 133 16.93 4.77 13.02
C HIS A 133 16.02 4.40 14.20
N ALA A 134 14.83 5.00 14.31
CA ALA A 134 13.91 4.73 15.41
C ALA A 134 13.18 3.38 15.21
N GLN A 135 13.22 2.51 16.21
CA GLN A 135 12.53 1.21 16.20
C GLN A 135 11.07 1.28 16.71
N SER A 136 10.60 2.46 17.13
CA SER A 136 9.28 2.67 17.74
C SER A 136 8.65 3.97 17.25
N PHE A 137 7.32 4.00 17.15
CA PHE A 137 6.55 5.22 16.89
C PHE A 137 6.71 6.21 18.05
N ARG A 138 7.06 7.46 17.75
CA ARG A 138 7.16 8.56 18.72
C ARG A 138 6.60 9.82 18.08
N THR A 139 5.79 10.56 18.83
CA THR A 139 5.40 11.92 18.46
C THR A 139 6.66 12.77 18.34
N LEU A 140 6.92 13.32 17.16
CA LEU A 140 8.13 14.05 16.86
C LEU A 140 7.87 15.54 17.02
N THR A 141 8.42 16.12 18.09
CA THR A 141 8.49 17.58 18.23
C THR A 141 9.81 18.03 17.64
N ILE A 142 9.77 18.86 16.59
CA ILE A 142 10.97 19.40 15.94
C ILE A 142 11.43 20.58 16.80
N ALA A 143 12.43 20.34 17.64
CA ALA A 143 13.08 21.40 18.39
C ALA A 143 13.96 22.25 17.46
N ASP A 144 14.35 23.43 17.94
CA ASP A 144 15.36 24.29 17.29
C ASP A 144 15.00 24.91 15.93
N LEU A 145 13.71 24.99 15.58
CA LEU A 145 13.30 25.84 14.46
C LEU A 145 13.52 27.33 14.79
N PRO A 146 14.04 28.13 13.85
CA PRO A 146 14.14 29.58 14.04
C PRO A 146 12.75 30.21 14.09
N PRO A 147 12.57 31.38 14.74
CA PRO A 147 11.26 32.03 14.88
C PRO A 147 10.62 32.44 13.54
N THR A 148 11.40 32.47 12.46
CA THR A 148 10.93 32.73 11.09
C THR A 148 10.31 31.50 10.41
N VAL A 149 10.35 30.33 11.05
CA VAL A 149 9.81 29.08 10.52
C VAL A 149 8.97 28.39 11.59
N SER A 150 7.72 28.06 11.26
CA SER A 150 6.87 27.22 12.11
C SER A 150 6.52 25.92 11.40
N ALA A 151 6.38 24.84 12.17
CA ALA A 151 5.98 23.54 11.66
C ALA A 151 4.81 23.02 12.49
N ASP A 152 3.71 22.69 11.82
CA ASP A 152 2.54 22.07 12.42
C ASP A 152 2.58 20.57 12.10
N SER A 153 2.76 19.75 13.13
CA SER A 153 2.80 18.29 13.00
C SER A 153 1.42 17.70 12.74
N CYS A 154 1.33 16.67 11.91
CA CYS A 154 0.17 15.77 11.85
C CYS A 154 0.07 15.02 13.19
N ARG A 155 -0.73 15.51 14.14
CA ARG A 155 -0.95 14.75 15.39
C ARG A 155 -1.89 13.58 15.14
N VAL A 156 -1.37 12.42 14.76
CA VAL A 156 -2.07 11.15 14.99
C VAL A 156 -1.86 10.77 16.45
N ARG A 157 -2.85 11.04 17.31
CA ARG A 157 -2.80 10.65 18.73
C ARG A 157 -2.87 9.13 18.82
N GLU A 158 -1.72 8.49 19.03
CA GLU A 158 -1.64 7.08 19.40
C GLU A 158 -2.07 6.95 20.88
N TYR A 159 -3.23 6.33 21.11
CA TYR A 159 -3.72 6.05 22.45
C TYR A 159 -3.03 4.78 22.97
N THR A 160 -1.95 4.94 23.74
CA THR A 160 -1.48 3.85 24.61
C THR A 160 -2.28 3.90 25.91
N PRO A 161 -2.94 2.79 26.33
CA PRO A 161 -3.57 2.73 27.64
C PRO A 161 -2.46 2.80 28.69
N SER A 162 -2.34 3.93 29.39
CA SER A 162 -1.37 4.09 30.47
C SER A 162 -1.71 3.12 31.60
N THR A 163 -0.89 2.10 31.79
CA THR A 163 -0.64 1.56 33.13
C THR A 163 0.28 2.55 33.84
N GLY A 164 -0.09 2.90 35.06
CA GLY A 164 0.21 4.21 35.64
C GLY A 164 1.70 4.50 35.87
N THR A 165 2.05 5.77 35.72
CA THR A 165 2.85 6.52 36.70
C THR A 165 2.74 8.01 36.38
N ARG A 166 2.64 8.79 37.46
CA ARG A 166 2.46 10.25 37.51
C ARG A 166 3.82 10.92 37.29
N ASP A 167 3.86 11.90 36.40
CA ASP A 167 4.78 13.06 36.29
C ASP A 167 4.82 13.43 34.79
N GLY A 168 4.57 14.64 34.31
CA GLY A 168 4.19 15.94 34.85
C GLY A 168 4.10 16.88 33.63
N GLY A 169 3.29 17.95 33.71
CA GLY A 169 3.27 19.04 32.72
C GLY A 169 1.88 19.36 32.15
N GLY A 170 1.08 20.11 32.90
CA GLY A 170 -0.22 20.63 32.49
C GLY A 170 -0.65 21.86 33.31
N ASP A 171 0.25 22.83 33.48
CA ASP A 171 0.15 23.91 34.49
C ASP A 171 -0.78 25.10 34.17
N GLU A 172 -1.51 25.12 33.04
CA GLU A 172 -2.43 26.24 32.74
C GLU A 172 -3.91 25.95 33.01
N ILE A 173 -4.29 24.68 33.26
CA ILE A 173 -5.70 24.29 33.46
C ILE A 173 -6.04 24.03 34.94
N ASP A 174 -5.05 23.64 35.75
CA ASP A 174 -5.23 23.51 37.20
C ASP A 174 -5.49 24.87 37.88
N GLY A 175 -5.13 26.00 37.25
CA GLY A 175 -5.44 27.34 37.74
C GLY A 175 -6.94 27.71 37.67
N LEU A 176 -7.68 27.19 36.69
CA LEU A 176 -9.13 27.42 36.57
C LEU A 176 -9.93 26.52 37.51
N LEU A 177 -9.47 25.28 37.73
CA LEU A 177 -10.09 24.34 38.68
C LEU A 177 -9.68 24.59 40.14
N GLY A 178 -8.52 25.22 40.37
CA GLY A 178 -8.02 25.59 41.71
C GLY A 178 -8.90 26.61 42.42
N SER A 179 -9.53 27.54 41.68
CA SER A 179 -10.45 28.54 42.24
C SER A 179 -11.74 27.95 42.85
N TRP A 180 -12.01 26.66 42.60
CA TRP A 180 -13.17 25.93 43.14
C TRP A 180 -12.81 25.03 44.33
N SER A 181 -11.51 24.87 44.64
CA SER A 181 -11.04 24.05 45.77
C SER A 181 -10.79 24.82 47.06
N GLU A 182 -10.75 26.16 47.01
CA GLU A 182 -10.48 27.02 48.18
C GLU A 182 -11.72 27.57 48.90
N SER A 183 -12.91 27.05 48.61
CA SER A 183 -14.06 27.22 49.52
C SER A 183 -13.88 26.29 50.71
N THR A 184 -13.31 26.81 51.79
CA THR A 184 -13.13 26.15 53.09
C THR A 184 -14.47 25.75 53.71
N GLY A 185 -14.94 24.57 53.35
CA GLY A 185 -16.06 23.87 53.95
C GLY A 185 -15.85 22.37 53.80
N PRO A 186 -16.35 21.54 54.74
CA PRO A 186 -16.13 20.10 54.70
C PRO A 186 -16.63 19.51 53.38
N ALA A 187 -15.82 18.62 52.79
CA ALA A 187 -16.08 17.99 51.50
C ALA A 187 -17.55 17.53 51.40
N PRO A 188 -18.30 17.92 50.34
CA PRO A 188 -19.67 17.48 50.17
C PRO A 188 -19.69 15.96 50.05
N ALA A 189 -20.60 15.32 50.79
CA ALA A 189 -20.82 13.89 50.73
C ALA A 189 -21.04 13.46 49.27
N ALA A 190 -20.39 12.38 48.86
CA ALA A 190 -20.52 11.82 47.52
C ALA A 190 -22.01 11.57 47.20
N GLY A 191 -22.57 12.34 46.27
CA GLY A 191 -23.91 12.06 45.76
C GLY A 191 -24.74 13.21 45.20
N SER A 192 -24.36 14.48 45.37
CA SER A 192 -25.17 15.58 44.80
C SER A 192 -24.31 16.68 44.19
N LEU A 193 -24.58 16.98 42.91
CA LEU A 193 -24.06 18.15 42.22
C LEU A 193 -24.52 19.45 42.92
N PRO A 194 -23.73 20.54 42.87
CA PRO A 194 -24.16 21.83 43.38
C PRO A 194 -25.47 22.28 42.73
N ALA A 195 -26.41 22.80 43.53
CA ALA A 195 -27.66 23.37 43.05
C ALA A 195 -27.37 24.61 42.19
N GLY A 196 -27.20 24.41 40.88
CA GLY A 196 -26.83 25.46 39.92
C GLY A 196 -26.04 24.94 38.72
N PHE A 197 -25.36 23.80 38.87
CA PHE A 197 -24.47 23.22 37.85
C PHE A 197 -25.15 22.96 36.48
N PRO A 198 -26.37 22.38 36.40
CA PRO A 198 -27.05 22.22 35.11
C PRO A 198 -27.32 23.56 34.42
N ARG A 199 -27.58 24.62 35.18
CA ARG A 199 -27.89 25.95 34.64
C ARG A 199 -26.64 26.61 34.03
N GLU A 200 -25.48 26.44 34.66
CA GLU A 200 -24.20 26.98 34.18
C GLU A 200 -23.68 26.24 32.94
N LEU A 201 -23.77 24.91 32.92
CA LEU A 201 -23.42 24.10 31.74
C LEU A 201 -24.27 24.50 30.53
N MET A 202 -25.57 24.70 30.75
CA MET A 202 -26.49 25.13 29.70
C MET A 202 -26.23 26.57 29.24
N ALA A 203 -25.79 27.46 30.13
CA ALA A 203 -25.38 28.81 29.76
C ALA A 203 -24.10 28.81 28.92
N MET A 204 -23.14 27.93 29.22
CA MET A 204 -21.90 27.79 28.46
C MET A 204 -22.14 27.23 27.05
N LEU A 205 -22.98 26.20 26.91
CA LEU A 205 -23.36 25.63 25.60
C LEU A 205 -24.15 26.63 24.75
N ALA A 206 -25.07 27.38 25.37
CA ALA A 206 -25.81 28.43 24.69
C ALA A 206 -24.89 29.61 24.26
N SER A 207 -23.89 29.96 25.07
CA SER A 207 -22.91 30.99 24.73
C SER A 207 -22.00 30.55 23.58
N ALA A 208 -21.56 29.29 23.54
CA ALA A 208 -20.73 28.75 22.46
C ALA A 208 -21.48 28.72 21.12
N ALA A 209 -22.75 28.31 21.12
CA ALA A 209 -23.61 28.35 19.94
C ALA A 209 -23.87 29.78 19.44
N LYS A 210 -24.05 30.74 20.36
CA LYS A 210 -24.28 32.14 20.02
C LYS A 210 -23.04 32.84 19.46
N ASN A 211 -21.85 32.47 19.93
CA ASN A 211 -20.58 32.99 19.40
C ASN A 211 -20.31 32.44 17.98
N GLN A 212 -20.64 31.17 17.69
CA GLN A 212 -20.57 30.62 16.33
C GLN A 212 -21.54 31.31 15.35
N ALA A 213 -22.75 31.67 15.80
CA ALA A 213 -23.71 32.39 14.96
C ALA A 213 -23.30 33.86 14.71
N GLY A 214 -22.50 34.45 15.61
CA GLY A 214 -21.99 35.82 15.49
C GLY A 214 -20.84 35.95 14.49
N ASP A 215 -19.91 35.00 14.48
CA ASP A 215 -18.74 35.01 13.59
C ASP A 215 -19.09 34.71 12.11
N VAL A 216 -20.26 34.12 11.84
CA VAL A 216 -20.73 33.82 10.47
C VAL A 216 -21.46 35.01 9.83
N ALA A 217 -21.87 36.02 10.60
CA ALA A 217 -22.61 37.17 10.07
C ALA A 217 -21.73 38.20 9.33
N ASP A 218 -20.41 38.13 9.48
CA ASP A 218 -19.45 39.08 8.88
C ASP A 218 -18.69 38.54 7.65
N ASP A 219 -18.91 37.30 7.23
CA ASP A 219 -18.20 36.68 6.10
C ASP A 219 -19.16 35.96 5.11
N GLU A 220 -19.52 36.64 4.02
CA GLU A 220 -20.53 36.21 3.02
C GLU A 220 -20.15 34.94 2.20
N SER A 221 -19.06 34.24 2.53
CA SER A 221 -18.45 33.24 1.65
C SER A 221 -18.36 31.80 2.18
N THR A 222 -18.86 31.46 3.37
CA THR A 222 -18.84 30.05 3.82
C THR A 222 -20.20 29.57 4.32
N ALA A 223 -20.92 28.83 3.46
CA ALA A 223 -22.07 28.03 3.84
C ALA A 223 -21.60 26.78 4.61
N GLY A 224 -21.04 26.99 5.81
CA GLY A 224 -20.81 25.93 6.79
C GLY A 224 -22.13 25.61 7.50
N ALA A 225 -22.52 24.34 7.52
CA ALA A 225 -23.73 23.90 8.23
C ALA A 225 -23.60 24.21 9.72
N CYS A 226 -24.30 25.23 10.19
CA CYS A 226 -24.40 25.56 11.61
C CYS A 226 -25.26 24.51 12.33
N ILE A 227 -24.93 24.22 13.60
CA ILE A 227 -25.76 23.37 14.46
C ILE A 227 -27.14 24.02 14.56
N THR A 228 -28.18 23.28 14.17
CA THR A 228 -29.56 23.76 14.18
C THR A 228 -30.09 23.89 15.61
N GLU A 229 -31.08 24.76 15.81
CA GLU A 229 -31.71 24.95 17.12
C GLU A 229 -32.35 23.64 17.65
N ASP A 230 -32.82 22.80 16.73
CA ASP A 230 -33.37 21.48 17.01
C ASP A 230 -32.30 20.49 17.47
N GLU A 231 -31.11 20.47 16.85
CA GLU A 231 -29.97 19.65 17.29
C GLU A 231 -29.47 20.08 18.68
N LEU A 232 -29.46 21.38 18.96
CA LEU A 232 -29.15 21.94 20.28
C LEU A 232 -30.20 21.56 21.34
N ALA A 233 -31.48 21.52 20.96
CA ALA A 233 -32.56 21.07 21.84
C ALA A 233 -32.48 19.57 22.13
N GLU A 234 -32.11 18.74 21.15
CA GLU A 234 -31.88 17.31 21.35
C GLU A 234 -30.68 17.03 22.26
N ILE A 235 -29.57 17.74 22.08
CA ILE A 235 -28.39 17.63 22.95
C ILE A 235 -28.75 18.01 24.39
N ARG A 236 -29.52 19.10 24.58
CA ARG A 236 -30.04 19.52 25.89
C ARG A 236 -30.85 18.42 26.56
N ALA A 237 -31.83 17.87 25.85
CA ALA A 237 -32.66 16.78 26.35
C ALA A 237 -31.87 15.50 26.64
N GLY A 238 -30.78 15.24 25.90
CA GLY A 238 -29.87 14.12 26.16
C GLY A 238 -29.06 14.28 27.45
N VAL A 239 -28.49 15.47 27.68
CA VAL A 239 -27.73 15.78 28.89
C VAL A 239 -28.62 15.77 30.13
N GLU A 240 -29.83 16.34 30.06
CA GLU A 240 -30.80 16.31 31.16
C GLU A 240 -31.22 14.88 31.54
N ARG A 241 -31.47 14.03 30.54
CA ARG A 241 -31.79 12.60 30.77
C ARG A 241 -30.64 11.86 31.45
N LEU A 242 -29.39 12.19 31.12
CA LEU A 242 -28.24 11.57 31.76
C LEU A 242 -28.06 12.06 33.20
N LEU A 243 -28.20 13.36 33.46
CA LEU A 243 -28.16 13.92 34.81
C LEU A 243 -29.22 13.31 35.73
N GLN A 244 -30.36 12.88 35.17
CA GLN A 244 -31.41 12.16 35.89
C GLN A 244 -31.10 10.68 36.11
N ARG A 245 -30.30 10.04 35.24
CA ARG A 245 -30.01 8.59 35.28
C ARG A 245 -28.77 8.23 36.10
N ASP A 246 -27.72 9.03 36.04
CA ASP A 246 -26.49 8.81 36.80
C ASP A 246 -25.85 10.15 37.18
N PRO A 247 -26.06 10.65 38.41
CA PRO A 247 -25.55 11.95 38.85
C PRO A 247 -24.04 11.95 39.14
N GLY A 248 -23.31 10.87 38.80
CA GLY A 248 -21.89 10.74 39.03
C GLY A 248 -21.07 11.78 38.27
N ALA A 249 -20.39 12.66 39.01
CA ALA A 249 -19.57 13.75 38.47
C ALA A 249 -18.60 13.32 37.36
N ARG A 250 -18.03 12.10 37.44
CA ARG A 250 -17.07 11.58 36.45
C ARG A 250 -17.66 11.34 35.06
N ALA A 251 -18.90 10.84 34.97
CA ALA A 251 -19.54 10.60 33.67
C ALA A 251 -19.86 11.93 32.98
N ILE A 252 -20.27 12.92 33.77
CA ILE A 252 -20.57 14.28 33.33
C ILE A 252 -19.30 14.99 32.88
N THR A 253 -18.18 14.88 33.61
CA THR A 253 -16.89 15.45 33.19
C THR A 253 -16.40 14.82 31.89
N ALA A 254 -16.53 13.50 31.72
CA ALA A 254 -16.16 12.83 30.48
C ALA A 254 -17.02 13.27 29.28
N LEU A 255 -18.32 13.52 29.50
CA LEU A 255 -19.24 14.07 28.52
C LEU A 255 -18.92 15.52 28.16
N MET A 256 -18.55 16.35 29.15
CA MET A 256 -18.11 17.72 28.92
C MET A 256 -16.81 17.77 28.13
N ASP A 257 -15.84 16.90 28.43
CA ASP A 257 -14.60 16.80 27.64
C ASP A 257 -14.87 16.36 26.20
N LEU A 258 -15.84 15.46 25.98
CA LEU A 258 -16.25 15.03 24.64
C LEU A 258 -17.01 16.10 23.86
N ALA A 259 -17.93 16.82 24.51
CA ALA A 259 -18.64 17.95 23.92
C ALA A 259 -17.71 19.12 23.63
N ARG A 260 -16.73 19.39 24.50
CA ARG A 260 -15.67 20.38 24.28
C ARG A 260 -14.79 19.98 23.10
N ARG A 261 -14.38 18.70 23.00
CA ARG A 261 -13.68 18.17 21.81
C ARG A 261 -14.51 18.36 20.55
N ALA A 262 -15.80 18.04 20.56
CA ALA A 262 -16.69 18.23 19.40
C ALA A 262 -16.76 19.70 18.94
N LEU A 263 -16.77 20.64 19.89
CA LEU A 263 -16.73 22.08 19.62
C LEU A 263 -15.33 22.56 19.17
N GLU A 264 -14.25 22.02 19.72
CA GLU A 264 -12.87 22.30 19.29
C GLU A 264 -12.57 21.73 17.88
N PHE A 265 -13.25 20.65 17.47
CA PHE A 265 -13.12 20.04 16.14
C PHE A 265 -14.07 20.62 15.08
N SER A 266 -14.92 21.61 15.41
CA SER A 266 -16.07 22.02 14.58
C SER A 266 -15.76 22.85 13.33
N GLY A 267 -14.58 22.69 12.72
CA GLY A 267 -14.40 23.04 11.31
C GLY A 267 -15.02 22.01 10.35
N ASP A 268 -15.48 20.87 10.87
CA ASP A 268 -15.94 19.72 10.10
C ASP A 268 -17.24 19.10 10.72
N PRO A 269 -18.41 19.32 10.11
CA PRO A 269 -19.71 18.92 10.68
C PRO A 269 -19.89 17.39 10.77
N ASP A 270 -19.20 16.61 9.94
CA ASP A 270 -19.33 15.15 9.94
C ASP A 270 -18.60 14.53 11.14
N LYS A 271 -17.50 15.14 11.59
CA LYS A 271 -16.79 14.72 12.81
C LYS A 271 -17.55 15.07 14.07
N ALA A 272 -18.21 16.23 14.09
CA ALA A 272 -19.13 16.58 15.18
C ALA A 272 -20.25 15.54 15.29
N ARG A 273 -20.89 15.17 14.17
CA ARG A 273 -21.91 14.11 14.13
C ARG A 273 -21.40 12.76 14.62
N LEU A 274 -20.17 12.38 14.25
CA LEU A 274 -19.57 11.12 14.68
C LEU A 274 -19.31 11.09 16.20
N VAL A 275 -18.82 12.20 16.75
CA VAL A 275 -18.62 12.36 18.21
C VAL A 275 -19.95 12.36 18.96
N PHE A 276 -20.97 13.09 18.48
CA PHE A 276 -22.31 13.06 19.07
C PHE A 276 -23.00 11.69 18.94
N GLY A 277 -22.75 10.97 17.85
CA GLY A 277 -23.21 9.59 17.66
C GLY A 277 -22.56 8.61 18.62
N GLN A 278 -21.27 8.76 18.93
CA GLN A 278 -20.59 7.97 19.97
C GLN A 278 -21.07 8.35 21.37
N LEU A 279 -21.32 9.64 21.60
CA LEU A 279 -21.96 10.14 22.82
C LEU A 279 -23.28 9.42 23.03
N ARG A 280 -24.17 9.44 22.02
CA ARG A 280 -25.50 8.83 22.05
C ARG A 280 -25.44 7.33 22.36
N ARG A 281 -24.57 6.57 21.71
CA ARG A 281 -24.37 5.13 21.99
C ARG A 281 -23.96 4.86 23.44
N ARG A 282 -23.11 5.70 24.02
CA ARG A 282 -22.73 5.60 25.44
C ARG A 282 -23.85 6.04 26.39
N LEU A 283 -24.60 7.08 26.03
CA LEU A 283 -25.78 7.56 26.78
C LEU A 283 -26.89 6.50 26.83
N ASP A 284 -27.04 5.75 25.74
CA ASP A 284 -28.04 4.68 25.60
C ASP A 284 -27.59 3.35 26.24
N GLY A 285 -26.34 3.29 26.74
CA GLY A 285 -25.81 2.14 27.48
C GLY A 285 -25.37 0.97 26.61
N GLU A 286 -25.07 1.21 25.33
CA GLU A 286 -24.81 0.16 24.32
C GLU A 286 -23.39 -0.44 24.38
N ASP A 287 -22.48 0.09 25.21
CA ASP A 287 -21.08 -0.37 25.37
C ASP A 287 -20.90 -1.53 26.40
N ARG A 288 -21.84 -2.48 26.51
CA ARG A 288 -21.62 -3.73 27.27
C ARG A 288 -21.35 -4.90 26.34
N GLU A 289 -20.18 -5.53 26.48
CA GLU A 289 -19.82 -6.78 25.79
C GLU A 289 -20.93 -7.83 25.97
N PRO A 290 -21.50 -8.40 24.88
CA PRO A 290 -22.68 -9.23 25.00
C PRO A 290 -22.31 -10.68 25.35
N ALA A 291 -22.88 -11.19 26.44
CA ALA A 291 -23.11 -12.61 26.59
C ALA A 291 -24.25 -13.04 25.64
N ALA A 292 -24.08 -14.21 25.01
CA ALA A 292 -24.98 -14.77 24.01
C ALA A 292 -26.45 -14.81 24.50
N GLY A 293 -27.33 -14.10 23.80
CA GLY A 293 -28.77 -14.12 24.07
C GLY A 293 -29.51 -12.98 23.37
N THR A 294 -30.25 -13.33 22.32
CA THR A 294 -31.03 -12.47 21.42
C THR A 294 -32.10 -11.64 22.15
N VAL A 295 -32.07 -10.30 22.03
CA VAL A 295 -33.27 -9.43 22.05
C VAL A 295 -33.08 -8.28 21.06
N GLN A 296 -34.16 -8.00 20.33
CA GLN A 296 -34.30 -7.17 19.15
C GLN A 296 -34.16 -5.66 19.43
N HIS A 297 -33.28 -4.98 18.68
CA HIS A 297 -33.47 -3.57 18.35
C HIS A 297 -34.51 -3.46 17.24
N ARG A 298 -35.55 -2.66 17.48
CA ARG A 298 -36.59 -2.28 16.52
C ARG A 298 -36.15 -1.00 15.78
N GLU A 299 -34.97 -1.03 15.17
CA GLU A 299 -34.83 -0.37 13.86
C GLU A 299 -35.48 -1.33 12.86
N ALA A 300 -36.12 -0.82 11.81
CA ALA A 300 -36.69 -1.68 10.78
C ALA A 300 -35.55 -2.41 10.05
N ALA A 301 -35.09 -3.52 10.63
CA ALA A 301 -34.22 -4.47 9.98
C ALA A 301 -34.98 -4.96 8.75
N LEU A 302 -34.65 -4.38 7.60
CA LEU A 302 -34.91 -5.03 6.33
C LEU A 302 -34.19 -6.38 6.41
N GLY A 303 -34.95 -7.43 6.73
CA GLY A 303 -34.42 -8.80 6.67
C GLY A 303 -33.85 -9.05 5.28
N ALA A 304 -32.89 -9.96 5.15
CA ALA A 304 -32.24 -10.25 3.88
C ALA A 304 -33.25 -10.43 2.73
N ALA A 305 -34.38 -11.10 2.98
CA ALA A 305 -35.48 -11.25 2.02
C ALA A 305 -36.15 -9.92 1.59
N GLU A 306 -36.34 -8.98 2.50
CA GLU A 306 -36.92 -7.66 2.23
C GLU A 306 -35.92 -6.75 1.51
N LEU A 307 -34.62 -6.84 1.84
CA LEU A 307 -33.55 -6.17 1.09
C LEU A 307 -33.44 -6.72 -0.35
N THR A 308 -33.44 -8.05 -0.50
CA THR A 308 -33.45 -8.71 -1.81
C THR A 308 -34.68 -8.33 -2.63
N ARG A 309 -35.87 -8.26 -2.00
CA ARG A 309 -37.11 -7.80 -2.66
C ARG A 309 -36.97 -6.36 -3.16
N ARG A 310 -36.47 -5.44 -2.33
CA ARG A 310 -36.29 -4.04 -2.73
C ARG A 310 -35.24 -3.83 -3.82
N ILE A 311 -34.17 -4.64 -3.82
CA ILE A 311 -33.17 -4.64 -4.91
C ILE A 311 -33.79 -5.16 -6.20
N ALA A 312 -34.58 -6.23 -6.15
CA ALA A 312 -35.30 -6.74 -7.32
C ALA A 312 -36.32 -5.72 -7.85
N GLU A 313 -37.03 -5.00 -6.97
CA GLU A 313 -37.94 -3.92 -7.34
C GLU A 313 -37.21 -2.72 -7.97
N LEU A 314 -36.02 -2.36 -7.48
CA LEU A 314 -35.18 -1.34 -8.09
C LEU A 314 -34.66 -1.76 -9.47
N ALA A 315 -34.24 -3.01 -9.62
CA ALA A 315 -33.76 -3.57 -10.89
C ALA A 315 -34.87 -3.73 -11.95
N ALA A 316 -36.13 -3.92 -11.52
CA ALA A 316 -37.28 -4.09 -12.41
C ALA A 316 -37.92 -2.77 -12.88
N ARG A 317 -37.45 -1.60 -12.41
CA ARG A 317 -38.00 -0.31 -12.84
C ARG A 317 -37.52 0.02 -14.27
N PRO A 318 -38.43 0.28 -15.22
CA PRO A 318 -38.10 0.49 -16.64
C PRO A 318 -37.57 1.90 -16.95
N GLU A 319 -37.61 2.82 -15.99
CA GLU A 319 -37.02 4.15 -16.15
C GLU A 319 -35.54 4.11 -15.78
N PRO A 320 -34.63 4.68 -16.61
CA PRO A 320 -33.25 4.85 -16.21
C PRO A 320 -33.24 5.71 -14.94
N LEU A 321 -32.80 5.13 -13.82
CA LEU A 321 -32.40 5.91 -12.66
C LEU A 321 -31.48 7.02 -13.18
N ALA A 322 -31.77 8.28 -12.82
CA ALA A 322 -30.93 9.41 -13.19
C ALA A 322 -29.45 9.04 -12.99
N GLU A 323 -28.56 9.48 -13.90
CA GLU A 323 -27.14 9.11 -13.90
C GLU A 323 -26.62 9.04 -12.46
N PRO A 324 -26.31 7.83 -11.95
CA PRO A 324 -25.99 7.69 -10.54
C PRO A 324 -24.72 8.49 -10.28
N LEU A 325 -24.84 9.49 -9.39
CA LEU A 325 -23.68 10.18 -8.83
C LEU A 325 -22.67 9.13 -8.33
N ALA A 326 -21.37 9.42 -8.39
CA ALA A 326 -20.32 8.48 -8.01
C ALA A 326 -20.53 7.84 -6.60
N SER A 327 -21.18 8.56 -5.68
CA SER A 327 -21.59 8.01 -4.37
C SER A 327 -22.54 6.82 -4.48
N ALA A 328 -23.52 6.87 -5.40
CA ALA A 328 -24.51 5.81 -5.56
C ALA A 328 -23.90 4.50 -6.08
N ARG A 329 -22.89 4.55 -6.97
CA ARG A 329 -22.18 3.35 -7.43
C ARG A 329 -21.35 2.71 -6.33
N ARG A 330 -20.67 3.51 -5.52
CA ARG A 330 -19.94 3.02 -4.34
C ARG A 330 -20.88 2.31 -3.37
N ASP A 331 -22.05 2.88 -3.12
CA ASP A 331 -23.06 2.27 -2.26
C ASP A 331 -23.60 0.97 -2.86
N GLN A 332 -23.84 0.91 -4.17
CA GLN A 332 -24.23 -0.32 -4.87
C GLN A 332 -23.18 -1.42 -4.76
N LEU A 333 -21.89 -1.09 -4.90
CA LEU A 333 -20.78 -2.03 -4.67
C LEU A 333 -20.81 -2.53 -3.23
N ALA A 334 -20.89 -1.63 -2.25
CA ALA A 334 -20.93 -1.99 -0.83
C ALA A 334 -22.11 -2.92 -0.51
N ILE A 335 -23.31 -2.60 -1.01
CA ILE A 335 -24.52 -3.43 -0.83
C ILE A 335 -24.34 -4.81 -1.48
N GLY A 336 -23.87 -4.85 -2.73
CA GLY A 336 -23.66 -6.10 -3.45
C GLY A 336 -22.66 -7.01 -2.75
N PHE A 337 -21.52 -6.47 -2.32
CA PHE A 337 -20.52 -7.24 -1.57
C PHE A 337 -20.98 -7.65 -0.18
N HIS A 338 -21.74 -6.79 0.52
CA HIS A 338 -22.33 -7.16 1.81
C HIS A 338 -23.30 -8.33 1.65
N LEU A 339 -24.14 -8.32 0.62
CA LEU A 339 -25.08 -9.40 0.32
C LEU A 339 -24.38 -10.71 -0.04
N LEU A 340 -23.35 -10.66 -0.88
CA LEU A 340 -22.51 -11.83 -1.15
C LEU A 340 -21.88 -12.35 0.15
N GLY A 341 -21.34 -11.44 0.96
CA GLY A 341 -20.69 -11.77 2.22
C GLY A 341 -21.65 -12.36 3.26
N ALA A 342 -22.93 -12.00 3.25
CA ALA A 342 -23.89 -12.46 4.23
C ALA A 342 -24.28 -13.94 4.07
N GLY A 343 -23.88 -14.61 2.97
CA GLY A 343 -24.23 -16.01 2.73
C GLY A 343 -25.74 -16.22 2.55
N GLY A 344 -26.40 -15.28 1.85
CA GLY A 344 -27.82 -15.34 1.58
C GLY A 344 -28.22 -16.52 0.68
N PRO A 345 -29.53 -16.79 0.52
CA PRO A 345 -30.02 -17.83 -0.40
C PRO A 345 -29.54 -17.56 -1.84
N ASP A 346 -29.40 -18.61 -2.66
CA ASP A 346 -28.81 -18.55 -4.01
C ASP A 346 -29.33 -17.40 -4.89
N HIS A 347 -30.63 -17.10 -4.81
CA HIS A 347 -31.24 -16.00 -5.56
C HIS A 347 -30.75 -14.61 -5.12
N ALA A 348 -30.48 -14.41 -3.84
CA ALA A 348 -29.92 -13.16 -3.32
C ALA A 348 -28.46 -12.99 -3.76
N SER A 349 -27.68 -14.08 -3.72
CA SER A 349 -26.29 -14.08 -4.22
C SER A 349 -26.23 -13.84 -5.73
N ALA A 350 -27.15 -14.44 -6.50
CA ALA A 350 -27.26 -14.19 -7.93
C ALA A 350 -27.66 -12.74 -8.24
N ALA A 351 -28.61 -12.17 -7.51
CA ALA A 351 -29.01 -10.76 -7.65
C ALA A 351 -27.87 -9.81 -7.28
N ALA A 352 -27.13 -10.10 -6.21
CA ALA A 352 -25.95 -9.34 -5.82
C ALA A 352 -24.85 -9.43 -6.88
N GLY A 353 -24.58 -10.62 -7.43
CA GLY A 353 -23.64 -10.83 -8.52
C GLY A 353 -24.02 -10.05 -9.79
N ALA A 354 -25.31 -10.05 -10.16
CA ALA A 354 -25.82 -9.26 -11.28
C ALA A 354 -25.64 -7.75 -11.06
N LEU A 355 -26.02 -7.24 -9.89
CA LEU A 355 -25.82 -5.84 -9.51
C LEU A 355 -24.34 -5.43 -9.63
N LEU A 356 -23.44 -6.23 -9.06
CA LEU A 356 -22.00 -5.95 -9.11
C LEU A 356 -21.44 -6.01 -10.54
N ALA A 357 -21.90 -6.97 -11.34
CA ALA A 357 -21.51 -7.10 -12.74
C ALA A 357 -21.98 -5.91 -13.58
N ASP A 358 -23.19 -5.39 -13.33
CA ASP A 358 -23.74 -4.22 -14.00
C ASP A 358 -22.95 -2.95 -13.62
N VAL A 359 -22.66 -2.74 -12.33
CA VAL A 359 -21.82 -1.62 -11.88
C VAL A 359 -20.44 -1.71 -12.52
N CYS A 360 -19.81 -2.88 -12.51
CA CYS A 360 -18.48 -3.10 -13.11
C CYS A 360 -18.48 -3.03 -14.64
N GLY A 361 -19.64 -3.16 -15.27
CA GLY A 361 -19.84 -2.96 -16.71
C GLY A 361 -20.07 -1.51 -17.11
N SER A 362 -20.21 -0.59 -16.15
CA SER A 362 -20.44 0.83 -16.43
C SER A 362 -19.17 1.50 -16.97
N PRO A 363 -19.26 2.25 -18.09
CA PRO A 363 -18.13 3.03 -18.59
C PRO A 363 -17.74 4.18 -17.65
N GLU A 364 -18.63 4.60 -16.75
CA GLU A 364 -18.41 5.70 -15.80
C GLU A 364 -17.74 5.27 -14.50
N LEU A 365 -17.47 3.98 -14.31
CA LEU A 365 -16.79 3.49 -13.11
C LEU A 365 -15.43 4.20 -12.97
N GLY A 366 -15.11 4.78 -11.81
CA GLY A 366 -13.92 5.59 -11.60
C GLY A 366 -12.88 4.93 -10.69
N ALA A 367 -11.83 5.69 -10.35
CA ALA A 367 -10.80 5.23 -9.42
C ALA A 367 -11.33 5.02 -7.99
N VAL A 368 -12.35 5.79 -7.58
CA VAL A 368 -12.98 5.66 -6.26
C VAL A 368 -13.72 4.33 -6.14
N GLU A 369 -14.48 3.97 -7.16
CA GLU A 369 -15.19 2.69 -7.23
C GLU A 369 -14.20 1.52 -7.35
N ALA A 370 -13.10 1.68 -8.09
CA ALA A 370 -12.04 0.66 -8.15
C ALA A 370 -11.38 0.41 -6.77
N ALA A 371 -11.18 1.47 -5.98
CA ALA A 371 -10.68 1.34 -4.61
C ALA A 371 -11.70 0.63 -3.71
N ALA A 372 -12.98 1.01 -3.78
CA ALA A 372 -14.05 0.35 -3.03
C ALA A 372 -14.20 -1.14 -3.40
N LEU A 373 -14.05 -1.48 -4.69
CA LEU A 373 -14.02 -2.84 -5.17
C LEU A 373 -12.84 -3.63 -4.57
N ALA A 374 -11.64 -3.04 -4.55
CA ALA A 374 -10.46 -3.66 -3.95
C ALA A 374 -10.62 -3.90 -2.44
N GLU A 375 -11.19 -2.93 -1.71
CA GLU A 375 -11.49 -3.06 -0.27
C GLU A 375 -12.49 -4.20 -0.02
N ALA A 376 -13.57 -4.25 -0.80
CA ALA A 376 -14.61 -5.26 -0.63
C ALA A 376 -14.12 -6.68 -1.00
N MET A 377 -13.29 -6.82 -2.04
CA MET A 377 -12.63 -8.08 -2.38
C MET A 377 -11.72 -8.58 -1.24
N GLN A 378 -10.97 -7.68 -0.59
CA GLN A 378 -10.16 -8.02 0.58
C GLN A 378 -11.02 -8.45 1.77
N ASP A 379 -12.14 -7.76 2.03
CA ASP A 379 -13.04 -8.13 3.12
C ASP A 379 -13.59 -9.55 2.94
N LEU A 380 -14.13 -9.87 1.75
CA LEU A 380 -14.57 -11.24 1.44
C LEU A 380 -13.45 -12.26 1.63
N ALA A 381 -12.23 -11.94 1.19
CA ALA A 381 -11.08 -12.82 1.30
C ALA A 381 -10.65 -13.05 2.75
N ARG A 382 -10.63 -11.99 3.59
CA ARG A 382 -10.32 -12.08 5.02
C ARG A 382 -11.37 -12.90 5.77
N ARG A 383 -12.62 -12.86 5.33
CA ARG A 383 -13.72 -13.66 5.88
C ARG A 383 -13.70 -15.13 5.43
N GLY A 384 -12.78 -15.52 4.55
CA GLY A 384 -12.63 -16.91 4.11
C GLY A 384 -13.73 -17.39 3.16
N LEU A 385 -14.45 -16.47 2.50
CA LEU A 385 -15.61 -16.76 1.65
C LEU A 385 -15.20 -17.20 0.25
N ALA A 386 -14.52 -18.34 0.17
CA ALA A 386 -13.92 -18.85 -1.06
C ALA A 386 -14.95 -19.13 -2.17
N ALA A 387 -16.10 -19.71 -1.82
CA ALA A 387 -17.13 -20.10 -2.77
C ALA A 387 -17.80 -18.87 -3.40
N GLU A 388 -18.06 -17.86 -2.58
CA GLU A 388 -18.63 -16.58 -3.00
C GLU A 388 -17.68 -15.82 -3.92
N ILE A 389 -16.38 -15.82 -3.60
CA ILE A 389 -15.34 -15.24 -4.46
C ILE A 389 -15.27 -15.96 -5.80
N ASP A 390 -15.18 -17.30 -5.80
CA ASP A 390 -15.09 -18.10 -7.02
C ASP A 390 -16.33 -17.96 -7.91
N HIS A 391 -17.50 -17.78 -7.31
CA HIS A 391 -18.75 -17.54 -8.03
C HIS A 391 -18.85 -16.12 -8.60
N ALA A 392 -18.56 -15.10 -7.78
CA ALA A 392 -18.84 -13.70 -8.13
C ALA A 392 -17.71 -13.02 -8.91
N MET A 393 -16.44 -13.37 -8.68
CA MET A 393 -15.30 -12.67 -9.29
C MET A 393 -15.19 -12.86 -10.81
N PRO A 394 -15.34 -14.07 -11.39
CA PRO A 394 -15.19 -14.24 -12.82
C PRO A 394 -16.11 -13.34 -13.67
N PRO A 395 -17.44 -13.28 -13.45
CA PRO A 395 -18.31 -12.40 -14.24
C PRO A 395 -18.02 -10.92 -13.97
N LEU A 396 -17.71 -10.53 -12.74
CA LEU A 396 -17.39 -9.16 -12.36
C LEU A 396 -16.14 -8.66 -13.08
N LEU A 397 -15.03 -9.39 -12.96
CA LEU A 397 -13.75 -9.03 -13.58
C LEU A 397 -13.80 -9.14 -15.11
N ALA A 398 -14.64 -10.02 -15.66
CA ALA A 398 -14.89 -10.08 -17.09
C ALA A 398 -15.57 -8.79 -17.60
N ARG A 399 -16.58 -8.28 -16.89
CA ARG A 399 -17.25 -7.00 -17.22
C ARG A 399 -16.30 -5.82 -17.08
N LEU A 400 -15.56 -5.75 -15.97
CA LEU A 400 -14.59 -4.68 -15.72
C LEU A 400 -13.52 -4.63 -16.82
N ARG A 401 -13.01 -5.79 -17.25
CA ARG A 401 -12.03 -5.89 -18.34
C ARG A 401 -12.55 -5.36 -19.68
N VAL A 402 -13.84 -5.55 -19.98
CA VAL A 402 -14.43 -5.06 -21.23
C VAL A 402 -14.73 -3.57 -21.15
N ALA A 403 -15.33 -3.12 -20.04
CA ALA A 403 -15.80 -1.75 -19.89
C ALA A 403 -14.66 -0.78 -19.56
N ARG A 404 -13.79 -1.13 -18.61
CA ARG A 404 -12.74 -0.26 -18.03
C ARG A 404 -11.46 -1.05 -17.71
N PRO A 405 -10.75 -1.55 -18.73
CA PRO A 405 -9.52 -2.32 -18.55
C PRO A 405 -8.41 -1.53 -17.83
N ASP A 406 -8.43 -0.20 -17.94
CA ASP A 406 -7.54 0.73 -17.23
C ASP A 406 -7.67 0.66 -15.71
N LEU A 407 -8.86 0.34 -15.20
CA LEU A 407 -9.13 0.27 -13.76
C LEU A 407 -8.76 -1.06 -13.13
N LEU A 408 -8.59 -2.11 -13.93
CA LEU A 408 -8.27 -3.44 -13.44
C LEU A 408 -6.97 -3.45 -12.63
N VAL A 409 -5.94 -2.72 -13.10
CA VAL A 409 -4.68 -2.58 -12.38
C VAL A 409 -4.84 -1.78 -11.08
N HIS A 410 -5.77 -0.83 -11.03
CA HIS A 410 -6.06 -0.05 -9.83
C HIS A 410 -6.74 -0.90 -8.77
N VAL A 411 -7.66 -1.78 -9.16
CA VAL A 411 -8.28 -2.76 -8.24
C VAL A 411 -7.21 -3.66 -7.62
N TRP A 412 -6.36 -4.28 -8.44
CA TRP A 412 -5.31 -5.16 -7.94
C TRP A 412 -4.26 -4.45 -7.09
N ASN A 413 -3.90 -3.21 -7.43
CA ASN A 413 -2.96 -2.40 -6.63
C ASN A 413 -3.61 -1.75 -5.39
N GLY A 414 -4.93 -1.73 -5.31
CA GLY A 414 -5.69 -1.37 -4.12
C GLY A 414 -5.68 -2.47 -3.07
N LEU A 415 -5.28 -3.70 -3.44
CA LEU A 415 -5.07 -4.79 -2.48
C LEU A 415 -3.97 -4.43 -1.48
N ASP A 416 -4.25 -4.66 -0.20
CA ASP A 416 -3.29 -4.48 0.89
C ASP A 416 -2.06 -5.38 0.63
N PRO A 417 -0.84 -4.82 0.53
CA PRO A 417 0.37 -5.62 0.37
C PRO A 417 0.66 -6.53 1.57
N GLN A 418 0.03 -6.28 2.73
CA GLN A 418 0.10 -7.11 3.93
C GLN A 418 -1.07 -8.10 4.05
N LEU A 419 -1.87 -8.29 2.99
CA LEU A 419 -2.94 -9.28 2.97
C LEU A 419 -2.37 -10.66 3.33
N GLU A 420 -2.94 -11.28 4.36
CA GLU A 420 -2.45 -12.57 4.85
C GLU A 420 -2.49 -13.63 3.74
N ALA A 421 -1.52 -14.55 3.75
CA ALA A 421 -1.40 -15.61 2.75
C ALA A 421 -2.71 -16.40 2.48
N PRO A 422 -3.52 -16.77 3.49
CA PRO A 422 -4.81 -17.44 3.25
C PRO A 422 -5.81 -16.58 2.48
N ALA A 423 -5.92 -15.28 2.80
CA ALA A 423 -6.80 -14.36 2.11
C ALA A 423 -6.31 -14.09 0.67
N LEU A 424 -5.00 -13.85 0.50
CA LEU A 424 -4.40 -13.71 -0.82
C LEU A 424 -4.65 -14.95 -1.69
N ALA A 425 -4.53 -16.16 -1.13
CA ALA A 425 -4.77 -17.42 -1.85
C ALA A 425 -6.20 -17.53 -2.43
N LEU A 426 -7.18 -16.82 -1.88
CA LEU A 426 -8.54 -16.79 -2.43
C LEU A 426 -8.62 -15.93 -3.70
N LEU A 427 -7.94 -14.79 -3.72
CA LEU A 427 -7.94 -13.84 -4.84
C LEU A 427 -6.89 -14.15 -5.91
N TRP A 428 -5.84 -14.88 -5.54
CA TRP A 428 -4.65 -15.13 -6.36
C TRP A 428 -4.94 -15.75 -7.74
N PRO A 429 -5.84 -16.75 -7.91
CA PRO A 429 -6.14 -17.30 -9.23
C PRO A 429 -6.67 -16.25 -10.22
N HIS A 430 -7.48 -15.31 -9.73
CA HIS A 430 -8.05 -14.22 -10.52
C HIS A 430 -7.01 -13.17 -10.88
N LEU A 431 -6.13 -12.82 -9.94
CA LEU A 431 -4.99 -11.93 -10.21
C LEU A 431 -4.07 -12.50 -11.30
N VAL A 432 -3.73 -13.80 -11.21
CA VAL A 432 -2.87 -14.46 -12.20
C VAL A 432 -3.58 -14.62 -13.55
N ASN A 433 -4.89 -14.89 -13.55
CA ASN A 433 -5.71 -14.85 -14.76
C ASN A 433 -5.60 -13.49 -15.45
N ASP A 434 -5.68 -12.41 -14.67
CA ASP A 434 -5.66 -11.06 -15.21
C ASP A 434 -4.28 -10.65 -15.73
N LEU A 435 -3.20 -11.04 -15.03
CA LEU A 435 -1.83 -10.91 -15.52
C LEU A 435 -1.58 -11.73 -16.79
N ALA A 436 -2.16 -12.93 -16.90
CA ALA A 436 -2.05 -13.76 -18.09
C ALA A 436 -2.77 -13.14 -19.30
N LEU A 437 -3.96 -12.56 -19.05
CA LEU A 437 -4.75 -11.86 -20.06
C LEU A 437 -4.15 -10.52 -20.47
N GLY A 438 -3.38 -9.89 -19.58
CA GLY A 438 -2.83 -8.54 -19.72
C GLY A 438 -3.68 -7.50 -18.99
N LEU A 439 -3.01 -6.49 -18.42
CA LEU A 439 -3.59 -5.37 -17.70
C LEU A 439 -3.53 -4.05 -18.48
N GLU A 440 -3.40 -4.09 -19.81
CA GLU A 440 -3.35 -2.87 -20.64
C GLU A 440 -4.63 -2.02 -20.48
N PRO A 441 -4.55 -0.68 -20.41
CA PRO A 441 -3.39 0.18 -20.64
C PRO A 441 -2.52 0.49 -19.39
N ALA A 442 -2.42 -0.41 -18.40
CA ALA A 442 -1.61 -0.19 -17.21
C ALA A 442 -0.17 0.24 -17.53
N THR A 443 0.33 1.19 -16.72
CA THR A 443 1.75 1.54 -16.72
C THR A 443 2.61 0.37 -16.25
N GLU A 444 3.85 0.29 -16.74
CA GLU A 444 4.81 -0.75 -16.35
C GLU A 444 4.99 -0.89 -14.82
N PRO A 445 5.15 0.20 -14.04
CA PRO A 445 5.28 0.09 -12.59
C PRO A 445 4.03 -0.49 -11.91
N ALA A 446 2.84 -0.14 -12.40
CA ALA A 446 1.59 -0.63 -11.85
C ALA A 446 1.40 -2.12 -12.12
N ALA A 447 1.71 -2.59 -13.33
CA ALA A 447 1.67 -4.00 -13.67
C ALA A 447 2.77 -4.82 -12.95
N ALA A 448 3.96 -4.23 -12.76
CA ALA A 448 5.03 -4.85 -11.99
C ALA A 448 4.63 -5.07 -10.52
N ARG A 449 3.89 -4.14 -9.91
CA ARG A 449 3.35 -4.31 -8.55
C ARG A 449 2.34 -5.46 -8.47
N CYS A 450 1.46 -5.61 -9.46
CA CYS A 450 0.57 -6.78 -9.56
C CYS A 450 1.36 -8.10 -9.65
N CYS A 451 2.46 -8.13 -10.42
CA CYS A 451 3.32 -9.31 -10.49
C CYS A 451 4.03 -9.61 -9.16
N GLN A 452 4.42 -8.58 -8.40
CA GLN A 452 4.98 -8.75 -7.05
C GLN A 452 3.93 -9.34 -6.10
N LEU A 453 2.69 -8.86 -6.16
CA LEU A 453 1.59 -9.40 -5.36
C LEU A 453 1.30 -10.87 -5.72
N ALA A 454 1.29 -11.21 -7.01
CA ALA A 454 1.18 -12.60 -7.46
C ALA A 454 2.39 -13.46 -7.03
N GLY A 455 3.55 -12.84 -6.82
CA GLY A 455 4.75 -13.48 -6.31
C GLY A 455 4.83 -13.62 -4.79
N ALA A 456 3.94 -12.97 -4.04
CA ALA A 456 3.92 -13.01 -2.58
C ALA A 456 3.47 -14.37 -2.03
N LEU A 457 2.70 -15.13 -2.81
CA LEU A 457 2.29 -16.48 -2.43
C LEU A 457 3.45 -17.46 -2.62
N ASP A 458 3.66 -18.33 -1.64
CA ASP A 458 4.68 -19.38 -1.77
C ASP A 458 4.35 -20.35 -2.91
N LEU A 459 5.39 -21.05 -3.38
CA LEU A 459 5.28 -21.94 -4.54
C LEU A 459 4.29 -23.09 -4.32
N GLU A 460 4.28 -23.69 -3.14
CA GLU A 460 3.42 -24.85 -2.84
C GLU A 460 1.96 -24.42 -2.76
N ALA A 461 1.69 -23.28 -2.12
CA ALA A 461 0.37 -22.68 -2.10
C ALA A 461 -0.12 -22.32 -3.51
N ALA A 462 0.72 -21.70 -4.34
CA ALA A 462 0.37 -21.41 -5.73
C ALA A 462 0.07 -22.68 -6.53
N LEU A 463 0.86 -23.75 -6.39
CA LEU A 463 0.62 -25.03 -7.05
C LEU A 463 -0.69 -25.70 -6.61
N ARG A 464 -1.06 -25.59 -5.32
CA ARG A 464 -2.38 -26.06 -4.84
C ARG A 464 -3.55 -25.30 -5.47
N LEU A 465 -3.34 -24.04 -5.85
CA LEU A 465 -4.34 -23.21 -6.51
C LEU A 465 -4.37 -23.38 -8.04
N ALA A 466 -3.44 -24.16 -8.61
CA ALA A 466 -3.37 -24.36 -10.06
C ALA A 466 -4.70 -24.85 -10.66
N PRO A 467 -5.45 -25.82 -10.07
CA PRO A 467 -6.73 -26.25 -10.63
C PRO A 467 -7.75 -25.11 -10.76
N ARG A 468 -7.83 -24.21 -9.75
CA ARG A 468 -8.71 -23.03 -9.77
C ARG A 468 -8.30 -22.04 -10.87
N PHE A 469 -7.01 -21.83 -11.08
CA PHE A 469 -6.53 -21.01 -12.19
C PHE A 469 -6.84 -21.66 -13.54
N LEU A 470 -6.63 -22.97 -13.68
CA LEU A 470 -6.82 -23.70 -14.94
C LEU A 470 -8.28 -23.70 -15.43
N SER A 471 -9.25 -23.46 -14.55
CA SER A 471 -10.66 -23.24 -14.94
C SER A 471 -10.97 -21.83 -15.45
N LEU A 472 -10.04 -20.88 -15.35
CA LEU A 472 -10.25 -19.49 -15.76
C LEU A 472 -9.80 -19.23 -17.22
N PRO A 473 -10.36 -18.22 -17.91
CA PRO A 473 -10.10 -17.96 -19.33
C PRO A 473 -8.62 -17.75 -19.69
N GLY A 474 -7.83 -17.16 -18.78
CA GLY A 474 -6.40 -16.91 -18.96
C GLY A 474 -5.59 -18.19 -19.16
N ALA A 475 -6.00 -19.30 -18.54
CA ALA A 475 -5.33 -20.60 -18.68
C ALA A 475 -5.57 -21.26 -20.05
N ALA A 476 -6.70 -20.96 -20.69
CA ALA A 476 -7.06 -21.49 -22.02
C ALA A 476 -6.33 -20.77 -23.17
N ARG A 477 -5.68 -19.63 -22.91
CA ARG A 477 -4.93 -18.91 -23.94
C ARG A 477 -3.63 -19.64 -24.27
N THR A 478 -3.23 -19.54 -25.53
CA THR A 478 -1.93 -20.04 -26.01
C THR A 478 -0.80 -19.02 -25.80
N THR A 479 -1.12 -17.79 -25.40
CA THR A 479 -0.17 -16.71 -25.09
C THR A 479 -0.42 -16.13 -23.71
N VAL A 480 0.66 -15.71 -23.07
CA VAL A 480 0.66 -14.94 -21.81
C VAL A 480 1.13 -13.53 -22.14
N SER A 481 0.52 -12.52 -21.51
CA SER A 481 0.97 -11.12 -21.63
C SER A 481 2.45 -10.94 -21.26
N ASP A 482 3.08 -9.99 -21.93
CA ASP A 482 4.44 -9.52 -21.65
C ASP A 482 4.61 -8.99 -20.23
N GLN A 483 3.53 -8.46 -19.66
CA GLN A 483 3.52 -7.89 -18.33
C GLN A 483 3.83 -8.92 -17.23
N ALA A 484 3.58 -10.22 -17.47
CA ALA A 484 3.90 -11.29 -16.54
C ALA A 484 5.42 -11.48 -16.30
N PHE A 485 6.27 -10.79 -17.08
CA PHE A 485 7.73 -10.87 -16.98
C PHE A 485 8.38 -9.54 -16.52
N LEU A 486 7.58 -8.59 -16.03
CA LEU A 486 8.10 -7.31 -15.51
C LEU A 486 8.88 -7.45 -14.19
N VAL A 487 8.74 -8.59 -13.53
CA VAL A 487 9.51 -8.96 -12.34
C VAL A 487 10.43 -10.14 -12.65
N PRO A 488 11.60 -10.25 -11.99
CA PRO A 488 12.46 -11.42 -12.14
C PRO A 488 11.68 -12.72 -11.85
N PRO A 489 11.83 -13.79 -12.65
CA PRO A 489 10.99 -14.98 -12.53
C PRO A 489 10.99 -15.62 -11.13
N LEU A 490 12.09 -15.54 -10.40
CA LEU A 490 12.15 -16.06 -9.03
C LEU A 490 11.22 -15.32 -8.05
N ARG A 491 11.00 -14.01 -8.26
CA ARG A 491 10.12 -13.23 -7.41
C ARG A 491 8.65 -13.59 -7.63
N ALA A 492 8.31 -14.14 -8.80
CA ALA A 492 6.98 -14.62 -9.13
C ALA A 492 6.97 -16.14 -9.43
N ARG A 493 7.80 -16.92 -8.72
CA ARG A 493 8.01 -18.36 -9.01
C ARG A 493 6.71 -19.16 -9.03
N GLY A 494 5.80 -18.91 -8.08
CA GLY A 494 4.51 -19.61 -7.98
C GLY A 494 3.64 -19.35 -9.21
N MET A 495 3.56 -18.10 -9.65
CA MET A 495 2.85 -17.70 -10.86
C MET A 495 3.42 -18.40 -12.10
N HIS A 496 4.73 -18.33 -12.32
CA HIS A 496 5.36 -19.00 -13.47
C HIS A 496 5.18 -20.51 -13.46
N ALA A 497 5.28 -21.16 -12.29
CA ALA A 497 5.07 -22.60 -12.16
C ALA A 497 3.64 -23.04 -12.53
N VAL A 498 2.64 -22.21 -12.23
CA VAL A 498 1.24 -22.45 -12.61
C VAL A 498 1.01 -22.16 -14.09
N LEU A 499 1.56 -21.08 -14.63
CA LEU A 499 1.44 -20.75 -16.06
C LEU A 499 2.07 -21.83 -16.98
N LEU A 500 3.12 -22.51 -16.51
CA LEU A 500 3.72 -23.65 -17.21
C LEU A 500 2.82 -24.91 -17.25
N GLN A 501 1.70 -24.94 -16.53
CA GLN A 501 0.72 -26.04 -16.59
C GLN A 501 -0.44 -25.76 -17.55
N GLY A 502 -0.60 -24.51 -18.01
CA GLY A 502 -1.69 -24.10 -18.90
C GLY A 502 -1.42 -24.31 -20.39
N ALA A 503 -2.37 -23.90 -21.22
CA ALA A 503 -2.27 -24.01 -22.69
C ALA A 503 -1.15 -23.14 -23.29
N ALA A 504 -0.73 -22.09 -22.59
CA ALA A 504 0.38 -21.22 -23.01
C ALA A 504 1.77 -21.76 -22.65
N SER A 505 1.89 -22.94 -22.05
CA SER A 505 3.15 -23.48 -21.49
C SER A 505 4.33 -23.44 -22.48
N ALA A 506 4.12 -23.78 -23.76
CA ALA A 506 5.17 -23.76 -24.77
C ALA A 506 5.71 -22.33 -25.03
N ARG A 507 4.82 -21.36 -25.27
CA ARG A 507 5.22 -19.96 -25.54
C ARG A 507 5.74 -19.27 -24.28
N HIS A 508 5.06 -19.47 -23.15
CA HIS A 508 5.50 -18.97 -21.85
C HIS A 508 6.87 -19.55 -21.47
N GLY A 509 7.07 -20.86 -21.69
CA GLY A 509 8.31 -21.56 -21.43
C GLY A 509 9.48 -21.02 -22.24
N LEU A 510 9.29 -20.81 -23.55
CA LEU A 510 10.34 -20.20 -24.39
C LEU A 510 10.76 -18.81 -23.90
N ARG A 511 9.79 -18.00 -23.45
CA ARG A 511 10.10 -16.67 -22.91
C ARG A 511 10.79 -16.74 -21.55
N LEU A 512 10.28 -17.59 -20.66
CA LEU A 512 10.90 -17.83 -19.36
C LEU A 512 12.33 -18.34 -19.51
N TRP A 513 12.58 -19.21 -20.48
CA TRP A 513 13.91 -19.68 -20.84
C TRP A 513 14.83 -18.51 -21.22
N ARG A 514 14.38 -17.61 -22.09
CA ARG A 514 15.14 -16.40 -22.44
C ARG A 514 15.42 -15.54 -21.22
N GLU A 515 14.44 -15.30 -20.36
CA GLU A 515 14.67 -14.53 -19.12
C GLU A 515 15.72 -15.17 -18.22
N LEU A 516 15.66 -16.49 -18.03
CA LEU A 516 16.64 -17.22 -17.23
C LEU A 516 18.02 -17.28 -17.88
N GLN A 517 18.12 -17.23 -19.21
CA GLN A 517 19.41 -17.07 -19.92
C GLN A 517 20.06 -15.72 -19.61
N HIS A 518 19.27 -14.64 -19.57
CA HIS A 518 19.77 -13.30 -19.30
C HIS A 518 20.07 -13.08 -17.81
N ARG A 519 19.24 -13.64 -16.93
CA ARG A 519 19.30 -13.43 -15.48
C ARG A 519 19.17 -14.76 -14.73
N PRO A 520 20.19 -15.64 -14.83
CA PRO A 520 20.15 -16.91 -14.12
C PRO A 520 20.16 -16.66 -12.60
N PRO A 521 19.30 -17.34 -11.84
CA PRO A 521 19.13 -17.12 -10.41
C PRO A 521 20.32 -17.56 -9.57
N ASP A 522 21.00 -18.62 -10.02
CA ASP A 522 22.12 -19.22 -9.33
C ASP A 522 23.08 -19.87 -10.35
N ARG A 523 24.23 -20.30 -9.83
CA ARG A 523 25.29 -20.89 -10.65
C ARG A 523 24.86 -22.20 -11.31
N LEU A 524 24.13 -23.08 -10.63
CA LEU A 524 23.73 -24.37 -11.18
C LEU A 524 22.72 -24.17 -12.31
N THR A 525 21.71 -23.33 -12.08
CA THR A 525 20.71 -22.96 -13.09
C THR A 525 21.38 -22.37 -14.33
N ARG A 526 22.39 -21.49 -14.17
CA ARG A 526 23.19 -20.98 -15.29
C ARG A 526 23.84 -22.10 -16.11
N LEU A 527 24.43 -23.10 -15.45
CA LEU A 527 25.09 -24.23 -16.14
C LEU A 527 24.09 -25.10 -16.90
N VAL A 528 22.97 -25.43 -16.25
CA VAL A 528 21.87 -26.20 -16.86
C VAL A 528 21.32 -25.49 -18.09
N ILE A 529 21.11 -24.17 -18.00
CA ILE A 529 20.63 -23.36 -19.12
C ILE A 529 21.65 -23.29 -20.26
N ALA A 530 22.92 -23.06 -19.95
CA ALA A 530 23.99 -23.00 -20.95
C ALA A 530 24.16 -24.32 -21.70
N ALA A 531 24.04 -25.44 -20.99
CA ALA A 531 24.10 -26.78 -21.56
C ALA A 531 22.98 -27.04 -22.59
N PHE A 532 21.85 -26.34 -22.46
CA PHE A 532 20.65 -26.50 -23.30
C PHE A 532 20.44 -25.37 -24.30
N ALA A 533 21.38 -24.42 -24.42
CA ALA A 533 21.22 -23.23 -25.27
C ALA A 533 20.99 -23.51 -26.78
N GLY A 534 21.16 -24.75 -27.24
CA GLY A 534 20.88 -25.16 -28.62
C GLY A 534 19.58 -25.93 -28.84
N ASN A 535 18.78 -26.16 -27.79
CA ASN A 535 17.52 -26.89 -27.89
C ASN A 535 16.37 -25.88 -27.75
N GLU A 536 15.88 -25.35 -28.87
CA GLU A 536 14.87 -24.28 -28.88
C GLU A 536 13.51 -24.72 -28.34
N ALA A 537 13.23 -26.03 -28.34
CA ALA A 537 12.10 -26.59 -27.62
C ALA A 537 12.44 -26.57 -26.12
N ALA A 538 12.12 -25.46 -25.45
CA ALA A 538 12.23 -25.37 -24.01
C ALA A 538 11.41 -26.50 -23.38
N ASP A 539 12.10 -27.51 -22.85
CA ASP A 539 11.47 -28.62 -22.16
C ASP A 539 10.72 -28.05 -20.95
N VAL A 540 9.39 -28.08 -21.01
CA VAL A 540 8.52 -27.54 -19.96
C VAL A 540 8.80 -28.26 -18.63
N GLY A 541 9.14 -29.55 -18.66
CA GLY A 541 9.51 -30.31 -17.46
C GLY A 541 10.82 -29.81 -16.84
N LEU A 542 11.82 -29.51 -17.68
CA LEU A 542 13.07 -28.87 -17.23
C LEU A 542 12.79 -27.51 -16.57
N LEU A 543 12.00 -26.65 -17.22
CA LEU A 543 11.66 -25.33 -16.69
C LEU A 543 10.87 -25.40 -15.38
N GLN A 544 9.90 -26.30 -15.28
CA GLN A 544 9.17 -26.53 -14.03
C GLN A 544 10.11 -26.97 -12.91
N THR A 545 11.07 -27.85 -13.21
CA THR A 545 12.07 -28.31 -12.25
C THR A 545 12.98 -27.15 -11.80
N ILE A 546 13.46 -26.34 -12.76
CA ILE A 546 14.28 -25.15 -12.46
C ILE A 546 13.48 -24.19 -11.58
N ILE A 547 12.24 -23.83 -11.93
CA ILE A 547 11.46 -22.86 -11.14
C ILE A 547 11.17 -23.35 -9.72
N ARG A 548 11.02 -24.66 -9.53
CA ARG A 548 10.81 -25.25 -8.20
C ARG A 548 12.04 -25.16 -7.31
N GLU A 549 13.23 -25.32 -7.88
CA GLU A 549 14.48 -25.53 -7.14
C GLU A 549 15.40 -24.32 -7.15
N ALA A 550 15.25 -23.43 -8.13
CA ALA A 550 16.13 -22.29 -8.31
C ALA A 550 16.03 -21.28 -7.17
N GLY A 551 17.16 -20.65 -6.85
CA GLY A 551 17.27 -19.69 -5.75
C GLY A 551 17.23 -20.32 -4.35
N THR A 552 17.11 -21.64 -4.23
CA THR A 552 17.31 -22.32 -2.94
C THR A 552 18.81 -22.32 -2.59
N PRO A 553 19.20 -22.04 -1.32
CA PRO A 553 20.62 -22.05 -0.92
C PRO A 553 21.29 -23.42 -1.11
N ARG A 554 20.49 -24.49 -1.04
CA ARG A 554 20.90 -25.87 -1.23
C ARG A 554 19.86 -26.57 -2.10
N PRO A 555 20.15 -26.83 -3.39
CA PRO A 555 19.24 -27.57 -4.25
C PRO A 555 18.97 -28.95 -3.68
N SER A 556 17.76 -29.48 -3.92
CA SER A 556 17.42 -30.83 -3.47
C SER A 556 18.36 -31.87 -4.10
N ALA A 557 18.57 -33.00 -3.41
CA ALA A 557 19.37 -34.09 -3.96
C ALA A 557 18.79 -34.62 -5.28
N ALA A 558 17.45 -34.60 -5.43
CA ALA A 558 16.75 -34.94 -6.65
C ALA A 558 17.12 -33.98 -7.79
N PHE A 559 17.10 -32.66 -7.56
CA PHE A 559 17.51 -31.68 -8.55
C PHE A 559 19.00 -31.76 -8.87
N GLY A 560 19.85 -31.99 -7.87
CA GLY A 560 21.28 -32.23 -8.08
C GLY A 560 21.52 -33.45 -8.97
N GLY A 561 20.82 -34.56 -8.74
CA GLY A 561 20.89 -35.76 -9.57
C GLY A 561 20.37 -35.52 -11.00
N PHE A 562 19.26 -34.81 -11.13
CA PHE A 562 18.70 -34.41 -12.43
C PHE A 562 19.67 -33.51 -13.22
N ALA A 563 20.18 -32.44 -12.60
CA ALA A 563 21.15 -31.54 -13.21
C ALA A 563 22.44 -32.27 -13.58
N ALA A 564 22.89 -33.22 -12.74
CA ALA A 564 24.07 -34.02 -13.05
C ALA A 564 23.89 -34.92 -14.27
N ALA A 565 22.75 -35.60 -14.38
CA ALA A 565 22.39 -36.37 -15.57
C ALA A 565 22.41 -35.48 -16.82
N LEU A 566 21.68 -34.37 -16.73
CA LEU A 566 21.51 -33.40 -17.80
C LEU A 566 22.85 -32.80 -18.28
N LEU A 567 23.71 -32.38 -17.36
CA LEU A 567 25.03 -31.84 -17.68
C LEU A 567 25.97 -32.92 -18.23
N THR A 568 25.87 -34.16 -17.75
CA THR A 568 26.65 -35.28 -18.27
C THR A 568 26.29 -35.52 -19.73
N ASP A 569 25.00 -35.72 -20.02
CA ASP A 569 24.50 -35.98 -21.36
C ASP A 569 24.86 -34.84 -22.33
N ALA A 570 24.70 -33.58 -21.89
CA ALA A 570 25.07 -32.40 -22.68
C ALA A 570 26.57 -32.34 -22.97
N LEU A 571 27.44 -32.64 -22.00
CA LEU A 571 28.89 -32.66 -22.18
C LEU A 571 29.37 -33.83 -23.06
N GLU A 572 28.68 -34.98 -23.01
CA GLU A 572 28.95 -36.12 -23.89
C GLU A 572 28.60 -35.82 -25.35
N ALA A 573 27.43 -35.21 -25.57
CA ALA A 573 26.99 -34.79 -26.89
C ALA A 573 27.70 -33.53 -27.42
N LEU A 574 28.50 -32.85 -26.60
CA LEU A 574 29.04 -31.54 -26.92
C LEU A 574 30.03 -31.58 -28.11
N PRO A 575 29.72 -30.88 -29.23
CA PRO A 575 30.63 -30.80 -30.36
C PRO A 575 31.97 -30.19 -29.97
N ARG A 576 33.05 -30.67 -30.59
CA ARG A 576 34.43 -30.25 -30.25
C ARG A 576 34.62 -28.72 -30.22
N LYS A 577 34.01 -27.99 -31.16
CA LYS A 577 34.10 -26.52 -31.26
C LYS A 577 33.54 -25.82 -30.00
N ARG A 578 32.48 -26.37 -29.41
CA ARG A 578 31.78 -25.80 -28.24
C ARG A 578 32.43 -26.16 -26.90
N ARG A 579 33.37 -27.12 -26.88
CA ARG A 579 34.07 -27.51 -25.64
C ARG A 579 34.92 -26.40 -25.03
N THR A 580 35.18 -25.32 -25.77
CA THR A 580 35.91 -24.13 -25.30
C THR A 580 35.03 -23.08 -24.63
N GLU A 581 33.70 -23.25 -24.66
CA GLU A 581 32.77 -22.33 -24.01
C GLU A 581 32.98 -22.30 -22.49
N ALA A 582 32.86 -21.12 -21.88
CA ALA A 582 33.20 -20.89 -20.48
C ALA A 582 32.44 -21.80 -19.50
N TRP A 583 31.17 -22.11 -19.80
CA TRP A 583 30.32 -22.94 -18.94
C TRP A 583 30.82 -24.39 -18.83
N THR A 584 31.58 -24.90 -19.81
CA THR A 584 31.98 -26.31 -19.86
C THR A 584 32.93 -26.69 -18.73
N ALA A 585 33.94 -25.87 -18.46
CA ALA A 585 34.89 -26.09 -17.38
C ALA A 585 34.20 -25.99 -16.00
N GLU A 586 33.26 -25.05 -15.87
CA GLU A 586 32.46 -24.90 -14.67
C GLU A 586 31.53 -26.09 -14.43
N ALA A 587 30.87 -26.60 -15.48
CA ALA A 587 30.01 -27.78 -15.40
C ALA A 587 30.82 -29.03 -14.99
N VAL A 588 31.99 -29.23 -15.57
CA VAL A 588 32.90 -30.34 -15.20
C VAL A 588 33.33 -30.22 -13.73
N ALA A 589 33.67 -29.01 -13.26
CA ALA A 589 34.02 -28.77 -11.87
C ALA A 589 32.85 -29.05 -10.92
N TRP A 590 31.65 -28.62 -11.30
CA TRP A 590 30.44 -28.86 -10.51
C TRP A 590 30.10 -30.35 -10.43
N LEU A 591 30.19 -31.09 -11.55
CA LEU A 591 29.96 -32.54 -11.59
C LEU A 591 30.97 -33.30 -10.71
N ALA A 592 32.25 -32.92 -10.77
CA ALA A 592 33.30 -33.54 -9.95
C ALA A 592 33.06 -33.37 -8.45
N ALA A 593 32.44 -32.26 -8.03
CA ALA A 593 32.14 -31.97 -6.64
C ALA A 593 30.82 -32.58 -6.14
N ASN A 594 29.79 -32.70 -7.00
CA ASN A 594 28.42 -32.95 -6.55
C ASN A 594 27.80 -34.28 -7.01
N ALA A 595 28.31 -34.93 -8.06
CA ALA A 595 27.63 -36.10 -8.63
C ALA A 595 28.59 -37.14 -9.23
N PRO A 596 29.54 -37.68 -8.44
CA PRO A 596 30.62 -38.49 -8.99
C PRO A 596 30.09 -39.77 -9.65
N ALA A 597 29.19 -40.53 -9.02
CA ALA A 597 28.82 -41.86 -9.51
C ALA A 597 28.40 -41.92 -10.99
N ARG A 598 27.49 -41.03 -11.42
CA ARG A 598 26.99 -40.99 -12.80
C ARG A 598 27.95 -40.30 -13.77
N ALA A 599 28.65 -39.26 -13.33
CA ALA A 599 29.58 -38.50 -14.17
C ALA A 599 30.99 -39.11 -14.24
N ASN A 600 31.31 -40.11 -13.41
CA ASN A 600 32.65 -40.67 -13.21
C ASN A 600 33.32 -41.09 -14.51
N GLU A 601 32.59 -41.76 -15.41
CA GLU A 601 33.15 -42.22 -16.68
C GLU A 601 33.52 -41.05 -17.58
N LEU A 602 32.60 -40.10 -17.76
CA LEU A 602 32.85 -38.86 -18.49
C LEU A 602 34.04 -38.09 -17.88
N LEU A 603 34.07 -37.90 -16.56
CA LEU A 603 35.13 -37.16 -15.87
C LEU A 603 36.50 -37.84 -16.04
N ARG A 604 36.57 -39.17 -15.93
CA ARG A 604 37.81 -39.93 -16.19
C ARG A 604 38.26 -39.78 -17.64
N ARG A 605 37.33 -39.83 -18.60
CA ARG A 605 37.62 -39.62 -20.02
C ARG A 605 38.17 -38.21 -20.25
N VAL A 606 37.51 -37.18 -19.73
CA VAL A 606 37.96 -35.78 -19.79
C VAL A 606 39.36 -35.63 -19.17
N ALA A 607 39.61 -36.19 -18.00
CA ALA A 607 40.90 -36.06 -17.29
C ALA A 607 42.07 -36.74 -18.03
N ARG A 608 41.81 -37.88 -18.70
CA ARG A 608 42.80 -38.72 -19.38
C ARG A 608 43.04 -38.33 -20.84
N GLU A 609 42.14 -37.59 -21.47
CA GLU A 609 42.28 -37.18 -22.87
C GLU A 609 43.54 -36.31 -23.05
N ARG A 610 44.61 -36.95 -23.52
CA ARG A 610 45.88 -36.30 -23.83
C ARG A 610 45.67 -35.40 -25.04
N SER A 611 46.31 -34.24 -25.03
CA SER A 611 46.37 -33.39 -26.22
C SER A 611 47.35 -34.04 -27.19
N TRP A 612 46.85 -34.83 -28.13
CA TRP A 612 47.63 -35.21 -29.29
C TRP A 612 47.79 -33.95 -30.14
N LEU A 613 49.01 -33.65 -30.60
CA LEU A 613 49.40 -32.39 -31.26
C LEU A 613 48.50 -31.97 -32.45
N LEU A 614 47.67 -32.88 -32.98
CA LEU A 614 46.85 -32.66 -34.17
C LEU A 614 45.33 -32.87 -33.96
N LEU A 615 44.90 -33.27 -32.76
CA LEU A 615 43.47 -33.44 -32.44
C LEU A 615 43.11 -32.61 -31.21
N PRO A 616 42.27 -31.56 -31.34
CA PRO A 616 41.92 -30.71 -30.21
C PRO A 616 41.14 -31.52 -29.16
N SER A 617 41.82 -31.84 -28.06
CA SER A 617 41.29 -32.49 -26.86
C SER A 617 40.42 -31.52 -26.04
N TRP A 618 39.76 -32.02 -24.99
CA TRP A 618 39.19 -31.16 -23.95
C TRP A 618 40.17 -30.06 -23.48
N PRO A 619 39.71 -28.81 -23.29
CA PRO A 619 40.56 -27.72 -22.82
C PRO A 619 41.22 -28.00 -21.47
N LYS A 620 42.40 -27.40 -21.23
CA LYS A 620 43.15 -27.53 -19.97
C LYS A 620 42.28 -27.23 -18.72
N PRO A 621 41.41 -26.20 -18.70
CA PRO A 621 40.52 -25.95 -17.57
C PRO A 621 39.60 -27.15 -17.25
N CYS A 622 38.94 -27.73 -18.27
CA CYS A 622 38.07 -28.89 -18.09
C CYS A 622 38.83 -30.10 -17.54
N ARG A 623 40.03 -30.38 -18.07
CA ARG A 623 40.87 -31.49 -17.58
C ARG A 623 41.32 -31.29 -16.14
N THR A 624 41.62 -30.04 -15.77
CA THR A 624 42.03 -29.70 -14.40
C THR A 624 40.86 -29.88 -13.44
N ALA A 625 39.67 -29.40 -13.81
CA ALA A 625 38.44 -29.59 -13.05
C ALA A 625 38.08 -31.07 -12.87
N ALA A 626 38.19 -31.88 -13.92
CA ALA A 626 37.90 -33.31 -13.86
C ALA A 626 38.87 -34.09 -12.94
N ARG A 627 40.12 -33.63 -12.81
CA ARG A 627 41.12 -34.24 -11.91
C ARG A 627 40.91 -33.92 -10.44
N ALA A 628 40.14 -32.86 -10.13
CA ALA A 628 39.78 -32.52 -8.76
C ALA A 628 38.71 -33.45 -8.16
N MET A 629 38.19 -34.41 -8.96
CA MET A 629 37.25 -35.42 -8.50
C MET A 629 37.87 -36.23 -7.34
N PRO A 630 37.20 -36.34 -6.19
CA PRO A 630 37.70 -37.13 -5.07
C PRO A 630 37.90 -38.57 -5.54
N SER A 631 39.11 -39.11 -5.31
CA SER A 631 39.38 -40.51 -5.59
C SER A 631 38.38 -41.34 -4.80
N THR A 632 37.45 -42.00 -5.50
CA THR A 632 36.49 -42.90 -4.87
C THR A 632 37.30 -43.85 -3.99
N PRO A 633 37.09 -43.87 -2.66
CA PRO A 633 37.82 -44.78 -1.80
C PRO A 633 37.61 -46.17 -2.39
N ALA A 634 38.72 -46.89 -2.64
CA ALA A 634 38.66 -48.24 -3.15
C ALA A 634 37.67 -48.99 -2.26
N GLY A 635 36.56 -49.46 -2.85
CA GLY A 635 35.53 -50.18 -2.11
C GLY A 635 36.18 -51.28 -1.27
N PRO A 636 35.60 -51.63 -0.10
CA PRO A 636 36.14 -52.70 0.72
C PRO A 636 36.40 -53.90 -0.18
N LYS A 637 37.66 -54.37 -0.23
CA LYS A 637 38.00 -55.58 -0.98
C LYS A 637 37.03 -56.65 -0.49
N GLU A 638 36.12 -57.10 -1.35
CA GLU A 638 35.29 -58.25 -1.05
C GLU A 638 36.23 -59.40 -0.67
N PRO A 639 36.03 -60.04 0.50
CA PRO A 639 36.96 -61.00 1.07
C PRO A 639 37.14 -62.26 0.20
#